data_AF-A0A8T7CDM3-F1
#
_entry.id   AF-A0A8T7CDM3-F1
#
_cell.length_a   1.000
_cell.length_b   1.000
_cell.length_c   1.000
_cell.angle_alpha   90.00
_cell.angle_beta   90.00
_cell.angle_gamma   90.00
#
_symmetry.space_group_name_H-M   'P 1'
#
loop_
_entity.id
_entity.type
_entity.pdbx_description
1 polymer ?
#
loop_
_entity_poly.entity_id
_entity_poly.type
_entity_poly.pdbx_seq_one_letter_code
_entity_poly.pdbx_strand_id
1 'polypeptide(L)'
;MLRFSRFVIVVFLSTSFFTTPAQAVTRDAVKRDYDARPALNAGLNVVPTAAQQVALDALEASITSLGYSIDHASGVTRTLSNHTGYLTGSQSGDHEAIALAFVNANATLLGLSAADLTDMELESKVYSAVSGATHIYWQQVAAGLSLYNGQLHVNVNRDGRIISVNNRFLPQLAGAVNTTTPALTAADAVAAAAAHLGTTAGAVSVQQAPSGTDQYTVLSAPAFSQEPIEARLTLVPIAAGNARLAWNFLVFTNDSQHIYQFNIDAVDGTTWTRFDAVDSATYEVYEQPVESPNHTAPLPPADGRTIQLDPADATASPFGWHDTDGFAGADFTITRGNNVEAYEDRDGNNNPPAAQVNCGPPLDCTAPINLTVDPVNHIPASVINLFYWNNIIHDVQYQYGFDEAAGNFQLNNYGRGGDFALDQDWVEAEAQDDANDNSTNGGNCNANFGTLPDGFTGRMQMYTCDLVTPERDGDLDNGVIVHEYGHGISNRLVGGPLNTFCLEGDQQPGEGLSDWWALVYTAEVGDTGPDVRGIGTYLFGQAPDGPGIRPFPYSTDNSVNPDTYESIGSRVAPHGVGSVWAQAAWEVYWALVDQHGFSPDLYDAMGGSGNQRAMLYVNEGLKNTICQPTFADVRDGIVQAAVDNYGGEDVCLIWQAFADFGLGADAVPGTPATTVVVNGFSPPRECQADFTLSVTPDELAVCAPASADYVVDLGVNPPAVPAAVTLSLSGAPAGATATFAPNPATAPAASALSIATPGATPGTFTMTVTGDDGGTFRASQDIGLALYNAPAGQPVPVAPVDGAERVGLAPLFRWDDGGQGGSYELTLASDAAYTSVIASTTTTEASHTFDLTLDPFATYYWRVRAMNSCGDSAFAESSFTTGAPGFVLLVDDDDNDPDVRAAYTAALANLAMPHDVWDTANSDNEPTAVQLSAYNAVVWFSGDEFGGFAGPGAAGESALGSYLDAGGCLLLSSQDYFYDRGNTAFMTTHLGLLTATSDVEQVTVGGAGSIFGTLGNYSLDYPFSNYSDDLVPEPATSEIAFTGNASVPGGGAAINKTDGIKSAYFGYPVEALGLVDRTQVMAAFLLDRCGLVAPDSDSDGILDIQDNCPFTANPGQEDQDLDGLGNVCDNCIEVDNPDQCDTNGDKFGNLCDADLDNNGIVNSFDLGIMREEFGKQGKNDADLDCDEVVNTFDLAIMRELFGTAPGPSGTD
;
A
#
# COMPACT_ATOMS: atom_id res chain seq x y z
N MET A 1 68.81 9.88 16.31
CA MET A 1 69.75 11.02 16.44
C MET A 1 69.30 12.13 15.49
N LEU A 2 68.91 13.27 16.07
CA LEU A 2 69.03 14.64 15.56
C LEU A 2 68.87 14.95 14.05
N ARG A 3 67.83 15.78 13.79
CA ARG A 3 67.81 17.03 12.99
C ARG A 3 68.47 17.02 11.62
N PHE A 4 67.76 17.50 10.59
CA PHE A 4 68.37 18.43 9.62
C PHE A 4 67.35 19.37 8.96
N SER A 5 67.62 20.67 9.07
CA SER A 5 67.08 21.74 8.23
C SER A 5 67.85 21.86 6.92
N ARG A 6 67.20 22.35 5.85
CA ARG A 6 67.67 23.46 4.96
C ARG A 6 66.70 23.76 3.79
N PHE A 7 66.21 25.02 3.74
CA PHE A 7 66.20 26.02 2.64
C PHE A 7 66.33 25.55 1.16
N VAL A 8 65.59 26.08 0.15
CA VAL A 8 65.72 27.43 -0.53
C VAL A 8 64.60 27.67 -1.60
N ILE A 9 63.83 28.79 -1.52
CA ILE A 9 63.44 29.86 -2.53
C ILE A 9 62.88 29.47 -3.95
N VAL A 10 61.91 30.11 -4.66
CA VAL A 10 60.97 31.29 -4.58
C VAL A 10 59.99 31.26 -5.81
N VAL A 11 58.77 31.84 -5.74
CA VAL A 11 58.12 32.84 -6.67
C VAL A 11 56.57 32.98 -6.43
N PHE A 12 56.17 34.20 -5.98
CA PHE A 12 54.93 35.03 -6.13
C PHE A 12 53.48 34.46 -6.06
N LEU A 13 52.61 34.98 -5.14
CA LEU A 13 51.65 36.12 -5.30
C LEU A 13 50.63 36.28 -4.13
N SER A 14 50.31 37.55 -3.84
CA SER A 14 49.09 38.13 -3.24
C SER A 14 48.75 37.96 -1.74
N THR A 15 48.40 39.09 -1.15
CA THR A 15 47.95 39.37 0.22
C THR A 15 46.54 38.85 0.51
N SER A 16 46.32 38.20 1.65
CA SER A 16 45.02 38.08 2.32
C SER A 16 45.20 37.88 3.82
N PHE A 17 44.25 38.43 4.55
CA PHE A 17 44.10 38.63 5.99
C PHE A 17 44.63 37.53 6.91
N PHE A 18 45.22 37.97 8.05
CA PHE A 18 45.44 37.13 9.21
C PHE A 18 44.11 36.58 9.71
N THR A 19 43.85 35.29 9.49
CA THR A 19 42.88 34.52 10.28
C THR A 19 43.60 34.03 11.53
N THR A 20 43.11 34.46 12.69
CA THR A 20 43.40 33.82 13.98
C THR A 20 42.92 32.36 13.94
N PRO A 21 43.56 31.44 14.70
CA PRO A 21 43.04 30.08 14.80
C PRO A 21 41.65 30.14 15.45
N ALA A 22 40.70 29.37 14.93
CA ALA A 22 39.46 29.09 15.63
C ALA A 22 39.83 28.56 17.03
N GLN A 23 39.47 29.31 18.07
CA GLN A 23 39.54 28.81 19.44
C GLN A 23 38.56 27.64 19.51
N ALA A 24 39.06 26.46 19.89
CA ALA A 24 38.22 25.35 20.28
C ALA A 24 37.23 25.86 21.35
N VAL A 25 35.94 25.71 21.07
CA VAL A 25 34.89 25.88 22.07
C VAL A 25 35.21 24.91 23.21
N THR A 26 35.44 25.42 24.41
CA THR A 26 35.73 24.59 25.60
C THR A 26 34.45 23.84 25.99
N ARG A 27 34.51 22.59 26.47
CA ARG A 27 33.32 21.80 26.90
C ARG A 27 32.31 22.58 27.74
N ASP A 28 32.80 23.45 28.62
CA ASP A 28 31.97 24.32 29.49
C ASP A 28 31.09 25.34 28.75
N ALA A 29 31.46 25.73 27.53
CA ALA A 29 30.70 26.68 26.72
C ALA A 29 29.36 26.12 26.23
N VAL A 30 29.21 24.79 26.16
CA VAL A 30 28.00 24.09 25.67
C VAL A 30 27.07 23.65 26.80
N LYS A 31 27.53 23.67 28.06
CA LYS A 31 26.66 23.38 29.22
C LYS A 31 25.48 24.37 29.29
N ARG A 32 24.37 23.99 29.92
CA ARG A 32 23.26 24.92 30.20
C ARG A 32 23.69 26.07 31.09
N ASP A 33 24.11 25.70 32.30
CA ASP A 33 24.62 26.64 33.29
C ASP A 33 26.15 26.59 33.28
N TYR A 34 26.74 27.76 33.49
CA TYR A 34 28.17 27.91 33.72
C TYR A 34 28.36 28.71 34.99
N ASP A 35 29.12 28.17 35.93
CA ASP A 35 29.57 28.90 37.11
C ASP A 35 31.04 28.59 37.36
N ALA A 36 31.90 29.60 37.19
CA ALA A 36 33.34 29.45 37.43
C ALA A 36 33.69 29.41 38.93
N ARG A 37 32.76 29.74 39.83
CA ARG A 37 33.02 29.91 41.27
C ARG A 37 33.12 28.59 42.05
N PRO A 38 32.30 27.55 41.82
CA PRO A 38 32.42 26.28 42.55
C PRO A 38 33.82 25.65 42.47
N ALA A 39 34.42 25.59 41.28
CA ALA A 39 35.78 25.04 41.11
C ALA A 39 36.83 25.85 41.89
N LEU A 40 36.69 27.17 41.96
CA LEU A 40 37.59 28.04 42.74
C LEU A 40 37.40 27.93 44.25
N ASN A 41 36.19 27.58 44.69
CA ASN A 41 35.84 27.40 46.09
C ASN A 41 35.92 25.94 46.56
N ALA A 42 36.24 25.00 45.66
CA ALA A 42 36.36 23.59 45.96
C ALA A 42 37.43 23.35 47.05
N GLY A 43 37.03 22.71 48.15
CA GLY A 43 37.90 22.44 49.30
C GLY A 43 38.00 23.57 50.34
N LEU A 44 37.27 24.69 50.17
CA LEU A 44 37.15 25.70 51.22
C LEU A 44 36.25 25.19 52.36
N ASN A 45 36.70 25.41 53.59
CA ASN A 45 35.93 25.12 54.81
C ASN A 45 36.12 26.26 55.81
N VAL A 46 35.53 27.42 55.51
CA VAL A 46 35.54 28.59 56.40
C VAL A 46 34.64 28.30 57.58
N VAL A 47 35.26 28.09 58.75
CA VAL A 47 34.55 27.86 60.02
C VAL A 47 34.16 29.19 60.68
N PRO A 48 33.08 29.22 61.49
CA PRO A 48 32.70 30.40 62.26
C PRO A 48 33.83 30.95 63.12
N THR A 49 33.91 32.27 63.27
CA THR A 49 34.87 32.88 64.19
C THR A 49 34.52 32.53 65.64
N ALA A 50 35.51 32.57 66.55
CA ALA A 50 35.25 32.28 67.97
C ALA A 50 34.16 33.20 68.57
N ALA A 51 34.09 34.46 68.15
CA ALA A 51 33.06 35.40 68.59
C ALA A 51 31.67 35.06 68.03
N GLN A 52 31.60 34.62 66.77
CA GLN A 52 30.38 34.15 66.13
C GLN A 52 29.87 32.86 66.79
N GLN A 53 30.76 31.89 67.04
CA GLN A 53 30.40 30.64 67.71
C GLN A 53 29.85 30.90 69.12
N VAL A 54 30.48 31.77 69.91
CA VAL A 54 29.97 32.16 71.23
C VAL A 54 28.57 32.79 71.15
N ALA A 55 28.30 33.58 70.10
CA ALA A 55 26.99 34.18 69.90
C ALA A 55 25.93 33.14 69.47
N LEU A 56 26.29 32.17 68.63
CA LEU A 56 25.44 31.04 68.22
C LEU A 56 25.09 30.16 69.43
N ASP A 57 26.08 29.76 70.23
CA ASP A 57 25.88 28.96 71.44
C ASP A 57 24.96 29.67 72.45
N ALA A 58 25.11 30.99 72.59
CA ALA A 58 24.25 31.79 73.46
C ALA A 58 22.79 31.83 72.97
N LEU A 59 22.57 31.91 71.65
CA LEU A 59 21.24 31.89 71.07
C LEU A 59 20.60 30.51 71.20
N GLU A 60 21.35 29.44 70.93
CA GLU A 60 20.91 28.05 71.07
C GLU A 60 20.50 27.72 72.51
N ALA A 61 21.24 28.23 73.50
CA ALA A 61 20.86 28.09 74.91
C ALA A 61 19.55 28.80 75.27
N SER A 62 19.15 29.82 74.50
CA SER A 62 17.95 30.64 74.75
C SER A 62 16.72 30.23 73.93
N ILE A 63 16.91 29.46 72.86
CA ILE A 63 15.85 29.06 71.91
C ILE A 63 15.87 27.54 71.76
N THR A 64 14.82 26.89 72.25
CA THR A 64 14.65 25.44 72.08
C THR A 64 14.47 25.11 70.59
N SER A 65 15.24 24.12 70.11
CA SER A 65 15.22 23.66 68.71
C SER A 65 15.62 24.73 67.68
N LEU A 66 16.64 25.54 68.01
CA LEU A 66 17.29 26.42 67.04
C LEU A 66 17.89 25.61 65.89
N GLY A 67 17.59 26.00 64.65
CA GLY A 67 18.22 25.50 63.44
C GLY A 67 19.01 26.61 62.76
N TYR A 68 20.27 26.33 62.42
CA TYR A 68 21.08 27.23 61.63
C TYR A 68 21.99 26.47 60.66
N SER A 69 22.44 27.14 59.61
CA SER A 69 23.46 26.63 58.69
C SER A 69 24.57 27.65 58.49
N ILE A 70 25.79 27.18 58.29
CA ILE A 70 26.96 28.01 57.96
C ILE A 70 27.28 27.81 56.49
N ASP A 71 27.53 28.91 55.78
CA ASP A 71 28.09 28.86 54.44
C ASP A 71 29.61 28.65 54.55
N HIS A 72 30.08 27.47 54.18
CA HIS A 72 31.50 27.10 54.30
C HIS A 72 32.41 27.81 53.28
N ALA A 73 31.86 28.52 52.29
CA ALA A 73 32.64 29.36 51.38
C ALA A 73 32.89 30.77 51.94
N SER A 74 31.97 31.31 52.73
CA SER A 74 32.01 32.70 53.21
C SER A 74 32.12 32.84 54.74
N GLY A 75 31.79 31.80 55.51
CA GLY A 75 31.79 31.79 56.97
C GLY A 75 30.56 32.43 57.63
N VAL A 76 29.59 32.91 56.84
CA VAL A 76 28.37 33.55 57.38
C VAL A 76 27.35 32.50 57.84
N THR A 77 26.50 32.87 58.79
CA THR A 77 25.33 32.07 59.13
C THR A 77 24.26 32.29 58.06
N ARG A 78 24.10 31.31 57.17
CA ARG A 78 23.25 31.39 55.97
C ARG A 78 21.77 31.34 56.30
N THR A 79 21.38 30.48 57.23
CA THR A 79 19.99 30.38 57.69
C THR A 79 19.95 30.36 59.20
N LEU A 80 18.91 30.97 59.77
CA LEU A 80 18.61 30.96 61.19
C LEU A 80 17.09 30.82 61.35
N SER A 81 16.64 29.81 62.08
CA SER A 81 15.22 29.51 62.30
C SER A 81 15.00 28.77 63.61
N ASN A 82 13.76 28.67 64.06
CA ASN A 82 13.37 27.79 65.18
C ASN A 82 12.43 26.71 64.64
N HIS A 83 12.84 25.44 64.74
CA HIS A 83 12.07 24.32 64.20
C HIS A 83 10.71 24.09 64.90
N THR A 84 10.52 24.66 66.09
CA THR A 84 9.32 24.45 66.92
C THR A 84 8.59 25.75 67.28
N GLY A 85 9.04 26.90 66.77
CA GLY A 85 8.53 28.19 67.20
C GLY A 85 9.11 29.38 66.44
N TYR A 86 9.46 30.45 67.17
CA TYR A 86 9.94 31.71 66.63
C TYR A 86 11.32 32.04 67.21
N LEU A 87 12.08 32.89 66.51
CA LEU A 87 13.38 33.39 66.97
C LEU A 87 13.23 34.45 68.07
N THR A 88 12.06 35.09 68.18
CA THR A 88 11.78 36.11 69.21
C THR A 88 10.39 35.96 69.82
N GLY A 89 10.19 36.58 70.98
CA GLY A 89 8.85 36.86 71.51
C GLY A 89 8.08 37.87 70.65
N SER A 90 6.79 38.08 70.97
CA SER A 90 5.91 39.05 70.29
C SER A 90 6.37 40.48 70.56
N GLN A 91 6.33 41.32 69.54
CA GLN A 91 6.72 42.73 69.58
C GLN A 91 5.66 43.56 68.85
N SER A 92 5.31 44.73 69.38
CA SER A 92 4.42 45.67 68.69
C SER A 92 5.23 46.73 67.96
N GLY A 93 4.99 46.95 66.67
CA GLY A 93 5.68 47.99 65.91
C GLY A 93 5.69 47.69 64.42
N ASP A 94 6.39 48.54 63.68
CA ASP A 94 6.66 48.30 62.26
C ASP A 94 7.59 47.08 62.09
N HIS A 95 7.20 46.14 61.24
CA HIS A 95 7.90 44.85 61.07
C HIS A 95 9.31 45.01 60.49
N GLU A 96 9.53 46.02 59.65
CA GLU A 96 10.87 46.33 59.11
C GLU A 96 11.79 46.84 60.21
N ALA A 97 11.31 47.73 61.08
CA ALA A 97 12.05 48.18 62.25
C ALA A 97 12.39 47.03 63.22
N ILE A 98 11.46 46.09 63.44
CA ILE A 98 11.69 44.88 64.26
C ILE A 98 12.77 44.00 63.64
N ALA A 99 12.67 43.72 62.34
CA ALA A 99 13.64 42.92 61.61
C ALA A 99 15.04 43.56 61.61
N LEU A 100 15.12 44.86 61.32
CA LEU A 100 16.38 45.61 61.31
C LEU A 100 17.02 45.66 62.71
N ALA A 101 16.23 45.82 63.77
CA ALA A 101 16.71 45.76 65.14
C ALA A 101 17.29 44.38 65.48
N PHE A 102 16.64 43.30 65.04
CA PHE A 102 17.13 41.94 65.22
C PHE A 102 18.45 41.70 64.48
N VAL A 103 18.54 42.11 63.20
CA VAL A 103 19.76 41.97 62.39
C VAL A 103 20.93 42.72 63.04
N ASN A 104 20.73 43.98 63.43
CA ASN A 104 21.77 44.78 64.07
C ASN A 104 22.24 44.20 65.41
N ALA A 105 21.32 43.68 66.22
CA ALA A 105 21.65 43.07 67.49
C ALA A 105 22.41 41.73 67.35
N ASN A 106 22.25 41.06 66.21
CA ASN A 106 22.79 39.72 65.95
C ASN A 106 23.83 39.68 64.82
N ALA A 107 24.39 40.83 64.40
CA ALA A 107 25.35 40.91 63.30
C ALA A 107 26.54 39.95 63.47
N THR A 108 27.13 39.89 64.66
CA THR A 108 28.23 38.97 65.00
C THR A 108 27.84 37.50 64.82
N LEU A 109 26.62 37.12 65.22
CA LEU A 109 26.09 35.76 65.02
C LEU A 109 25.90 35.46 63.54
N LEU A 110 25.44 36.43 62.74
CA LEU A 110 25.26 36.27 61.30
C LEU A 110 26.59 36.19 60.53
N GLY A 111 27.74 36.37 61.19
CA GLY A 111 29.05 36.44 60.55
C GLY A 111 29.30 37.78 59.84
N LEU A 112 28.56 38.83 60.21
CA LEU A 112 28.60 40.15 59.58
C LEU A 112 29.20 41.21 60.50
N SER A 113 29.82 42.22 59.90
CA SER A 113 30.24 43.43 60.60
C SER A 113 29.18 44.53 60.51
N ALA A 114 29.28 45.56 61.36
CA ALA A 114 28.42 46.73 61.23
C ALA A 114 28.56 47.45 59.87
N ALA A 115 29.75 47.37 59.25
CA ALA A 115 29.98 47.93 57.92
C ALA A 115 29.17 47.19 56.84
N ASP A 116 29.02 45.87 56.96
CA ASP A 116 28.25 45.06 56.00
C ASP A 116 26.74 45.36 56.01
N LEU A 117 26.26 46.00 57.08
CA LEU A 117 24.86 46.41 57.26
C LEU A 117 24.62 47.90 57.00
N THR A 118 25.66 48.70 56.79
CA THR A 118 25.53 50.18 56.70
C THR A 118 24.97 50.62 55.36
N ASP A 119 25.42 49.98 54.29
CA ASP A 119 25.10 50.37 52.90
C ASP A 119 24.04 49.46 52.27
N MET A 120 23.42 48.54 53.03
CA MET A 120 22.36 47.69 52.49
C MET A 120 21.11 48.51 52.15
N GLU A 121 20.50 48.22 51.01
CA GLU A 121 19.31 48.91 50.54
C GLU A 121 18.08 48.03 50.76
N LEU A 122 16.97 48.61 51.22
CA LEU A 122 15.69 47.90 51.28
C LEU A 122 15.22 47.65 49.86
N GLU A 123 15.30 46.40 49.41
CA GLU A 123 14.90 45.99 48.08
C GLU A 123 13.38 45.87 47.99
N SER A 124 12.77 45.13 48.92
CA SER A 124 11.32 44.97 48.95
C SER A 124 10.79 44.59 50.34
N LYS A 125 9.49 44.90 50.54
CA LYS A 125 8.71 44.51 51.70
C LYS A 125 7.37 43.94 51.25
N VAL A 126 7.16 42.65 51.49
CA VAL A 126 5.99 41.92 51.00
C VAL A 126 5.12 41.47 52.17
N TYR A 127 3.90 41.98 52.27
CA TYR A 127 2.92 41.54 53.25
C TYR A 127 2.07 40.40 52.68
N SER A 128 2.04 39.26 53.37
CA SER A 128 1.16 38.15 53.04
C SER A 128 -0.16 38.28 53.80
N ALA A 129 -1.24 38.59 53.08
CA ALA A 129 -2.59 38.63 53.67
C ALA A 129 -3.06 37.26 54.18
N VAL A 130 -2.49 36.17 53.66
CA VAL A 130 -2.82 34.78 54.04
C VAL A 130 -2.22 34.44 55.39
N SER A 131 -0.91 34.58 55.54
CA SER A 131 -0.22 34.23 56.79
C SER A 131 -0.26 35.36 57.82
N GLY A 132 -0.47 36.60 57.37
CA GLY A 132 -0.26 37.82 58.14
C GLY A 132 1.21 38.15 58.38
N ALA A 133 2.14 37.44 57.72
CA ALA A 133 3.57 37.70 57.83
C ALA A 133 4.01 38.84 56.89
N THR A 134 5.15 39.43 57.20
CA THR A 134 5.85 40.41 56.36
C THR A 134 7.25 39.89 56.06
N HIS A 135 7.57 39.78 54.78
CA HIS A 135 8.85 39.35 54.24
C HIS A 135 9.66 40.59 53.86
N ILE A 136 10.85 40.76 54.42
CA ILE A 136 11.65 41.97 54.26
C ILE A 136 13.00 41.58 53.65
N TYR A 137 13.33 42.18 52.52
CA TYR A 137 14.50 41.86 51.72
C TYR A 137 15.42 43.07 51.63
N TRP A 138 16.68 42.91 52.04
CA TRP A 138 17.73 43.89 51.87
C TRP A 138 18.77 43.37 50.88
N GLN A 139 19.15 44.22 49.93
CA GLN A 139 20.21 43.98 48.96
C GLN A 139 21.52 44.56 49.50
N GLN A 140 22.59 43.78 49.51
CA GLN A 140 23.92 44.27 49.85
C GLN A 140 24.44 45.13 48.70
N VAL A 141 24.91 46.33 49.02
CA VAL A 141 25.44 47.29 48.05
C VAL A 141 26.82 47.74 48.53
N ALA A 142 27.74 47.95 47.58
CA ALA A 142 29.01 48.63 47.85
C ALA A 142 29.28 49.63 46.73
N ALA A 143 29.63 50.87 47.09
CA ALA A 143 29.86 51.97 46.15
C ALA A 143 28.70 52.23 45.16
N GLY A 144 27.46 51.97 45.58
CA GLY A 144 26.26 52.14 44.73
C GLY A 144 26.06 51.03 43.69
N LEU A 145 26.76 49.90 43.83
CA LEU A 145 26.61 48.69 43.02
C LEU A 145 26.10 47.54 43.88
N SER A 146 25.03 46.89 43.43
CA SER A 146 24.47 45.71 44.09
C SER A 146 25.43 44.52 44.01
N LEU A 147 25.45 43.69 45.05
CA LEU A 147 26.10 42.39 45.02
C LEU A 147 25.12 41.34 44.45
N TYR A 148 25.48 40.71 43.34
CA TYR A 148 24.72 39.64 42.71
C TYR A 148 24.41 38.52 43.72
N ASN A 149 23.11 38.26 43.93
CA ASN A 149 22.55 37.34 44.93
C ASN A 149 22.91 37.63 46.40
N GLY A 150 23.44 38.83 46.69
CA GLY A 150 23.82 39.28 48.02
C GLY A 150 22.65 39.82 48.84
N GLN A 151 21.69 38.96 49.18
CA GLN A 151 20.46 39.36 49.87
C GLN A 151 20.44 38.93 51.34
N LEU A 152 19.86 39.77 52.21
CA LEU A 152 19.52 39.47 53.60
C LEU A 152 18.00 39.56 53.75
N HIS A 153 17.37 38.45 54.11
CA HIS A 153 15.93 38.28 54.15
C HIS A 153 15.48 37.92 55.57
N VAL A 154 14.53 38.68 56.12
CA VAL A 154 13.93 38.45 57.43
C VAL A 154 12.42 38.30 57.33
N ASN A 155 11.89 37.24 57.95
CA ASN A 155 10.46 36.93 57.97
C ASN A 155 9.86 37.28 59.33
N VAL A 156 8.84 38.14 59.38
CA VAL A 156 8.19 38.59 60.63
C VAL A 156 6.71 38.22 60.61
N ASN A 157 6.23 37.51 61.63
CA ASN A 157 4.82 37.10 61.71
C ASN A 157 3.88 38.27 62.11
N ARG A 158 2.56 38.03 62.09
CA ARG A 158 1.53 39.03 62.43
C ARG A 158 1.63 39.64 63.84
N ASP A 159 2.32 38.96 64.76
CA ASP A 159 2.51 39.38 66.16
C ASP A 159 3.88 40.04 66.38
N GLY A 160 4.60 40.39 65.31
CA GLY A 160 5.94 40.95 65.35
C GLY A 160 7.02 39.99 65.84
N ARG A 161 6.84 38.67 65.69
CA ARG A 161 7.85 37.65 66.00
C ARG A 161 8.67 37.33 64.77
N ILE A 162 9.99 37.22 64.93
CA ILE A 162 10.87 36.79 63.84
C ILE A 162 10.71 35.29 63.63
N ILE A 163 10.34 34.89 62.42
CA ILE A 163 10.17 33.49 61.99
C ILE A 163 11.54 32.90 61.62
N SER A 164 12.25 33.58 60.71
CA SER A 164 13.54 33.14 60.20
C SER A 164 14.35 34.30 59.61
N VAL A 165 15.66 34.08 59.50
CA VAL A 165 16.61 34.96 58.81
C VAL A 165 17.39 34.12 57.78
N ASN A 166 17.48 34.61 56.55
CA ASN A 166 18.30 34.04 55.48
C ASN A 166 19.31 35.09 55.03
N ASN A 167 20.59 34.73 54.99
CA ASN A 167 21.69 35.65 54.77
C ASN A 167 22.63 35.12 53.68
N ARG A 168 22.82 35.93 52.63
CA ARG A 168 23.79 35.72 51.56
C ARG A 168 24.76 36.90 51.40
N PHE A 169 24.85 37.79 52.39
CA PHE A 169 25.81 38.88 52.35
C PHE A 169 27.24 38.34 52.35
N LEU A 170 28.10 38.93 51.53
CA LEU A 170 29.53 38.69 51.57
C LEU A 170 30.12 39.51 52.73
N PRO A 171 30.79 38.87 53.72
CA PRO A 171 31.35 39.60 54.84
C PRO A 171 32.54 40.45 54.39
N GLN A 172 32.65 41.66 54.94
CA GLN A 172 33.65 42.66 54.60
C GLN A 172 33.65 43.06 53.12
N LEU A 173 32.47 43.18 52.50
CA LEU A 173 32.34 43.43 51.05
C LEU A 173 33.16 44.65 50.59
N ALA A 174 33.17 45.74 51.34
CA ALA A 174 33.92 46.95 50.98
C ALA A 174 35.44 46.71 50.79
N GLY A 175 36.02 45.73 51.50
CA GLY A 175 37.41 45.31 51.33
C GLY A 175 37.63 44.23 50.27
N ALA A 176 36.55 43.59 49.80
CA ALA A 176 36.57 42.52 48.81
C ALA A 176 36.46 43.01 47.37
N VAL A 177 35.90 44.20 47.15
CA VAL A 177 35.71 44.78 45.81
C VAL A 177 37.05 45.15 45.18
N ASN A 178 37.33 44.58 44.01
CA ASN A 178 38.58 44.82 43.28
C ASN A 178 38.63 46.20 42.58
N THR A 179 37.51 46.63 41.98
CA THR A 179 37.33 47.89 41.25
C THR A 179 35.84 48.24 41.17
N THR A 180 35.54 49.52 40.96
CA THR A 180 34.18 50.02 40.70
C THR A 180 34.07 50.73 39.35
N THR A 181 35.16 50.77 38.57
CA THR A 181 35.20 51.36 37.24
C THR A 181 35.42 50.25 36.22
N PRO A 182 34.53 50.07 35.23
CA PRO A 182 34.69 49.05 34.20
C PRO A 182 35.80 49.45 33.22
N ALA A 183 36.59 48.48 32.77
CA ALA A 183 37.53 48.67 31.65
C ALA A 183 36.89 48.34 30.30
N LEU A 184 35.88 47.45 30.30
CA LEU A 184 35.10 47.05 29.14
C LEU A 184 33.72 47.71 29.15
N THR A 185 33.23 48.09 27.98
CA THR A 185 31.87 48.61 27.81
C THR A 185 30.84 47.48 27.86
N ALA A 186 29.56 47.82 28.05
CA ALA A 186 28.48 46.82 27.95
C ALA A 186 28.44 46.12 26.58
N ALA A 187 28.81 46.82 25.49
CA ALA A 187 28.89 46.22 24.16
C ALA A 187 30.02 45.19 24.05
N ASP A 188 31.17 45.46 24.66
CA ASP A 188 32.28 44.49 24.74
C ASP A 188 31.86 43.25 25.55
N ALA A 189 31.07 43.44 26.61
CA ALA A 189 30.55 42.35 27.43
C ALA A 189 29.56 41.45 26.66
N VAL A 190 28.66 42.05 25.86
CA VAL A 190 27.76 41.30 24.95
C VAL A 190 28.55 40.50 23.92
N ALA A 191 29.63 41.09 23.36
CA ALA A 191 30.50 40.37 22.44
C ALA A 191 31.23 39.19 23.12
N ALA A 192 31.67 39.36 24.37
CA ALA A 192 32.27 38.28 25.15
C ALA A 192 31.27 37.17 25.49
N ALA A 193 30.01 37.50 25.81
CA ALA A 193 28.96 36.51 26.03
C ALA A 193 28.65 35.70 24.76
N ALA A 194 28.55 36.36 23.60
CA ALA A 194 28.37 35.66 22.33
C ALA A 194 29.55 34.74 22.00
N ALA A 195 30.79 35.20 22.23
CA ALA A 195 31.99 34.38 22.05
C ALA A 195 32.02 33.18 23.00
N HIS A 196 31.54 33.35 24.25
CA HIS A 196 31.42 32.26 25.22
C HIS A 196 30.43 31.18 24.75
N LEU A 197 29.38 31.56 24.01
CA LEU A 197 28.43 30.63 23.38
C LEU A 197 28.91 30.08 22.02
N GLY A 198 30.17 30.33 21.63
CA GLY A 198 30.69 29.89 20.33
C GLY A 198 30.04 30.59 19.12
N THR A 199 29.33 31.70 19.35
CA THR A 199 28.64 32.49 18.31
C THR A 199 29.18 33.92 18.21
N THR A 200 28.56 34.76 17.38
CA THR A 200 28.89 36.18 17.24
C THR A 200 27.70 37.06 17.61
N ALA A 201 27.96 38.15 18.34
CA ALA A 201 26.93 39.12 18.68
C ALA A 201 26.38 39.89 17.46
N GLY A 202 27.06 39.78 16.31
CA GLY A 202 26.79 40.61 15.14
C GLY A 202 27.01 42.10 15.40
N ALA A 203 26.21 42.96 14.77
CA ALA A 203 26.27 44.40 15.00
C ALA A 203 25.58 44.77 16.33
N VAL A 204 26.37 45.20 17.31
CA VAL A 204 25.87 45.70 18.60
C VAL A 204 25.72 47.23 18.55
N SER A 205 24.53 47.74 18.85
CA SER A 205 24.25 49.19 18.88
C SER A 205 23.69 49.63 20.24
N VAL A 206 24.18 50.75 20.76
CA VAL A 206 23.69 51.33 22.02
C VAL A 206 22.41 52.13 21.75
N GLN A 207 21.29 51.67 22.28
CA GLN A 207 19.98 52.31 22.19
C GLN A 207 19.78 53.35 23.29
N GLN A 208 20.32 53.08 24.49
CA GLN A 208 20.37 54.03 25.60
C GLN A 208 21.78 54.09 26.18
N ALA A 209 22.34 55.31 26.27
CA ALA A 209 23.66 55.54 26.86
C ALA A 209 23.68 55.23 28.37
N PRO A 210 24.86 54.85 28.92
CA PRO A 210 25.01 54.50 30.34
C PRO A 210 24.44 55.56 31.29
N SER A 211 23.69 55.12 32.30
CA SER A 211 23.09 55.99 33.32
C SER A 211 23.20 55.39 34.72
N GLY A 212 23.19 56.24 35.77
CA GLY A 212 23.33 55.76 37.16
C GLY A 212 24.73 55.28 37.54
N THR A 213 24.88 54.80 38.77
CA THR A 213 26.13 54.19 39.28
C THR A 213 26.35 52.79 38.72
N ASP A 214 25.27 52.06 38.40
CA ASP A 214 25.25 50.76 37.75
C ASP A 214 25.43 50.85 36.23
N GLN A 215 25.64 52.04 35.66
CA GLN A 215 25.83 52.23 34.21
C GLN A 215 24.78 51.51 33.34
N TYR A 216 23.51 51.54 33.76
CA TYR A 216 22.41 50.93 33.00
C TYR A 216 22.43 51.38 31.54
N THR A 217 22.57 50.41 30.64
CA THR A 217 22.74 50.58 29.20
C THR A 217 21.79 49.63 28.48
N VAL A 218 21.06 50.12 27.48
CA VAL A 218 20.21 49.28 26.62
C VAL A 218 20.87 49.13 25.26
N LEU A 219 21.06 47.88 24.82
CA LEU A 219 21.71 47.55 23.55
C LEU A 219 20.77 46.77 22.63
N SER A 220 20.96 46.89 21.33
CA SER A 220 20.35 46.02 20.33
C SER A 220 21.44 45.20 19.66
N ALA A 221 21.27 43.88 19.67
CA ALA A 221 22.12 42.89 19.01
C ALA A 221 21.24 41.81 18.34
N PRO A 222 20.53 42.13 17.23
CA PRO A 222 19.49 41.25 16.67
C PRO A 222 19.98 39.89 16.17
N ALA A 223 21.27 39.76 15.89
CA ALA A 223 21.86 38.47 15.51
C ALA A 223 22.02 37.51 16.71
N PHE A 224 21.87 38.02 17.93
CA PHE A 224 22.20 37.30 19.16
C PHE A 224 21.06 37.27 20.19
N SER A 225 20.25 38.32 20.27
CA SER A 225 19.10 38.40 21.17
C SER A 225 17.88 38.92 20.42
N GLN A 226 16.73 38.26 20.60
CA GLN A 226 15.44 38.70 20.07
C GLN A 226 15.01 40.04 20.69
N GLU A 227 15.26 40.18 22.00
CA GLU A 227 14.90 41.36 22.78
C GLU A 227 16.12 42.29 22.99
N PRO A 228 15.89 43.60 23.20
CA PRO A 228 16.95 44.53 23.61
C PRO A 228 17.65 44.05 24.90
N ILE A 229 18.98 44.10 24.90
CA ILE A 229 19.81 43.66 26.02
C ILE A 229 19.93 44.81 27.02
N GLU A 230 19.40 44.61 28.22
CA GLU A 230 19.49 45.54 29.34
C GLU A 230 20.67 45.19 30.26
N ALA A 231 21.78 45.92 30.11
CA ALA A 231 23.02 45.66 30.84
C ALA A 231 23.27 46.62 31.99
N ARG A 232 23.63 46.07 33.17
CA ARG A 232 23.98 46.81 34.39
C ARG A 232 25.29 46.31 34.98
N LEU A 233 26.07 47.20 35.58
CA LEU A 233 27.19 46.84 36.44
C LEU A 233 26.67 46.30 37.77
N THR A 234 27.22 45.16 38.18
CA THR A 234 26.99 44.51 39.46
C THR A 234 28.32 44.04 40.03
N LEU A 235 28.35 43.77 41.34
CA LEU A 235 29.45 43.05 41.97
C LEU A 235 29.10 41.57 42.03
N VAL A 236 30.02 40.68 41.68
CA VAL A 236 29.83 39.22 41.75
C VAL A 236 30.76 38.67 42.83
N PRO A 237 30.25 37.97 43.85
CA PRO A 237 31.09 37.33 44.85
C PRO A 237 31.80 36.13 44.23
N ILE A 238 33.13 36.08 44.31
CA ILE A 238 33.93 34.96 43.77
C ILE A 238 34.33 34.00 44.88
N ALA A 239 34.88 34.53 45.97
CA ALA A 239 35.29 33.79 47.17
C ALA A 239 35.25 34.73 48.39
N ALA A 240 35.45 34.21 49.60
CA ALA A 240 35.60 35.04 50.80
C ALA A 240 36.68 36.12 50.60
N GLY A 241 36.31 37.39 50.76
CA GLY A 241 37.22 38.53 50.56
C GLY A 241 37.53 38.89 49.11
N ASN A 242 36.81 38.33 48.12
CA ASN A 242 36.99 38.65 46.71
C ASN A 242 35.65 38.81 45.98
N ALA A 243 35.39 40.04 45.51
CA ALA A 243 34.26 40.39 44.66
C ALA A 243 34.74 41.11 43.40
N ARG A 244 34.17 40.73 42.25
CA ARG A 244 34.53 41.26 40.92
C ARG A 244 33.44 42.14 40.37
N LEU A 245 33.80 43.25 39.74
CA LEU A 245 32.87 44.05 38.94
C LEU A 245 32.51 43.31 37.64
N ALA A 246 31.22 43.18 37.34
CA ALA A 246 30.73 42.48 36.15
C ALA A 246 29.54 43.21 35.50
N TRP A 247 29.35 43.00 34.20
CA TRP A 247 28.12 43.32 33.48
C TRP A 247 27.13 42.17 33.64
N ASN A 248 25.94 42.48 34.15
CA ASN A 248 24.80 41.57 34.27
C ASN A 248 23.74 41.95 33.24
N PHE A 249 23.28 40.96 32.46
CA PHE A 249 22.23 41.13 31.46
C PHE A 249 21.58 39.79 31.08
N LEU A 250 20.39 39.87 30.48
CA LEU A 250 19.69 38.75 29.87
C LEU A 250 19.91 38.72 28.35
N VAL A 251 19.89 37.52 27.78
CA VAL A 251 19.92 37.26 26.34
C VAL A 251 18.77 36.29 26.02
N PHE A 252 17.88 36.69 25.11
CA PHE A 252 16.78 35.86 24.62
C PHE A 252 17.19 35.28 23.28
N THR A 253 17.58 34.01 23.22
CA THR A 253 18.20 33.42 22.01
C THR A 253 17.23 33.40 20.83
N ASN A 254 17.76 33.52 19.61
CA ASN A 254 16.94 33.68 18.40
C ASN A 254 16.14 32.43 17.98
N ASP A 255 16.51 31.26 18.49
CA ASP A 255 15.73 30.00 18.38
C ASP A 255 14.53 29.94 19.33
N SER A 256 14.41 30.88 20.28
CA SER A 256 13.40 30.90 21.36
C SER A 256 13.54 29.77 22.38
N GLN A 257 14.67 29.08 22.41
CA GLN A 257 14.89 27.95 23.31
C GLN A 257 15.44 28.37 24.67
N HIS A 258 16.16 29.50 24.77
CA HIS A 258 16.89 29.87 25.98
C HIS A 258 16.73 31.33 26.39
N ILE A 259 16.86 31.57 27.71
CA ILE A 259 16.98 32.90 28.29
C ILE A 259 18.18 32.91 29.24
N TYR A 260 19.34 33.31 28.74
CA TYR A 260 20.56 33.30 29.53
C TYR A 260 20.76 34.59 30.33
N GLN A 261 20.97 34.48 31.64
CA GLN A 261 21.54 35.53 32.47
C GLN A 261 23.06 35.40 32.55
N PHE A 262 23.77 36.41 32.06
CA PHE A 262 25.22 36.47 32.12
C PHE A 262 25.71 37.37 33.25
N ASN A 263 26.86 37.01 33.82
CA ASN A 263 27.74 37.91 34.57
C ASN A 263 29.12 37.89 33.93
N ILE A 264 29.44 38.92 33.14
CA ILE A 264 30.73 39.05 32.42
C ILE A 264 31.63 40.04 33.15
N ASP A 265 32.85 39.63 33.50
CA ASP A 265 33.84 40.49 34.17
C ASP A 265 34.06 41.80 33.41
N ALA A 266 33.84 42.92 34.09
CA ALA A 266 33.88 44.24 33.48
C ALA A 266 35.32 44.74 33.22
N VAL A 267 36.34 43.98 33.58
CA VAL A 267 37.76 44.31 33.37
C VAL A 267 38.35 43.52 32.21
N ASP A 268 38.12 42.21 32.17
CA ASP A 268 38.80 41.30 31.24
C ASP A 268 37.87 40.46 30.36
N GLY A 269 36.54 40.55 30.54
CA GLY A 269 35.55 39.89 29.71
C GLY A 269 35.35 38.41 30.05
N THR A 270 35.95 37.92 31.14
CA THR A 270 35.74 36.55 31.61
C THR A 270 34.28 36.34 32.00
N THR A 271 33.62 35.31 31.47
CA THR A 271 32.32 34.88 31.97
C THR A 271 32.49 34.33 33.38
N TRP A 272 31.82 34.90 34.39
CA TRP A 272 31.78 34.36 35.75
C TRP A 272 30.63 33.39 35.93
N THR A 273 29.45 33.79 35.44
CA THR A 273 28.28 32.91 35.40
C THR A 273 27.50 33.10 34.11
N ARG A 274 26.88 32.02 33.63
CA ARG A 274 25.74 31.98 32.71
C ARG A 274 24.70 31.09 33.37
N PHE A 275 23.49 31.58 33.58
CA PHE A 275 22.39 30.74 34.03
C PHE A 275 21.27 30.80 33.00
N ASP A 276 20.76 29.64 32.61
CA ASP A 276 19.54 29.59 31.81
C ASP A 276 18.31 29.74 32.72
N ALA A 277 17.38 30.61 32.31
CA ALA A 277 16.11 30.76 32.99
C ALA A 277 15.04 29.79 32.46
N VAL A 278 15.37 28.98 31.45
CA VAL A 278 14.61 27.82 30.99
C VAL A 278 15.18 26.57 31.67
N ASP A 279 14.31 25.74 32.28
CA ASP A 279 14.75 24.51 32.95
C ASP A 279 14.99 23.43 31.90
N SER A 280 16.25 22.98 31.77
CA SER A 280 16.68 22.00 30.77
C SER A 280 17.68 20.94 31.31
N ALA A 281 17.56 19.69 30.91
CA ALA A 281 18.49 18.60 31.24
C ALA A 281 19.64 18.52 30.22
N THR A 282 20.83 18.11 30.65
CA THR A 282 21.99 17.92 29.76
C THR A 282 22.65 16.55 29.95
N TYR A 283 23.01 15.88 28.84
CA TYR A 283 23.65 14.56 28.84
C TYR A 283 24.92 14.56 27.98
N GLU A 284 26.08 14.13 28.52
CA GLU A 284 27.32 13.94 27.73
C GLU A 284 27.48 12.49 27.29
N VAL A 285 27.17 12.22 26.02
CA VAL A 285 26.92 10.88 25.46
C VAL A 285 27.46 10.73 24.04
N TYR A 286 27.50 9.50 23.53
CA TYR A 286 27.62 9.27 22.10
C TYR A 286 26.22 9.43 21.50
N GLU A 287 25.92 10.60 20.94
CA GLU A 287 24.57 10.96 20.47
C GLU A 287 24.10 10.11 19.29
N GLN A 288 22.79 9.99 19.07
CA GLN A 288 22.24 9.41 17.85
C GLN A 288 22.69 10.25 16.64
N PRO A 289 23.22 9.66 15.54
CA PRO A 289 23.25 8.23 15.19
C PRO A 289 24.58 7.51 15.49
N VAL A 290 25.47 8.04 16.34
CA VAL A 290 26.78 7.42 16.62
C VAL A 290 26.60 6.01 17.18
N GLU A 291 27.13 5.00 16.47
CA GLU A 291 27.01 3.60 16.90
C GLU A 291 27.87 3.29 18.12
N SER A 292 29.09 3.80 18.20
CA SER A 292 30.03 3.48 19.29
C SER A 292 31.27 4.39 19.22
N PRO A 293 32.21 4.35 20.17
CA PRO A 293 33.32 5.30 20.21
C PRO A 293 34.18 5.32 18.94
N ASN A 294 34.37 4.19 18.24
CA ASN A 294 35.12 4.13 16.97
C ASN A 294 34.38 4.76 15.78
N HIS A 295 33.13 5.18 15.94
CA HIS A 295 32.31 5.89 14.94
C HIS A 295 32.26 7.41 15.19
N THR A 296 33.23 7.97 15.92
CA THR A 296 33.28 9.40 16.22
C THR A 296 34.55 10.09 15.75
N ALA A 297 34.49 11.42 15.65
CA ALA A 297 35.66 12.28 15.56
C ALA A 297 35.73 13.19 16.80
N PRO A 298 36.78 13.11 17.64
CA PRO A 298 37.99 12.30 17.50
C PRO A 298 37.82 10.81 17.88
N LEU A 299 38.57 9.93 17.21
CA LEU A 299 38.58 8.48 17.49
C LEU A 299 39.19 8.14 18.87
N PRO A 300 38.83 6.97 19.45
CA PRO A 300 39.39 6.49 20.70
C PRO A 300 40.92 6.37 20.64
N PRO A 301 41.64 6.67 21.74
CA PRO A 301 41.13 6.83 23.10
C PRO A 301 40.68 8.25 23.45
N ALA A 302 40.61 9.17 22.49
CA ALA A 302 40.01 10.47 22.74
C ALA A 302 38.51 10.33 22.99
N ASP A 303 37.96 11.18 23.83
CA ASP A 303 36.52 11.21 24.12
C ASP A 303 35.80 11.97 22.99
N GLY A 304 35.03 11.22 22.20
CA GLY A 304 34.25 11.72 21.07
C GLY A 304 32.80 12.08 21.42
N ARG A 305 32.40 12.00 22.69
CA ARG A 305 31.04 12.33 23.14
C ARG A 305 30.72 13.81 22.99
N THR A 306 29.43 14.11 22.80
CA THR A 306 28.86 15.45 22.70
C THR A 306 27.85 15.70 23.81
N ILE A 307 27.53 16.96 24.09
CA ILE A 307 26.52 17.34 25.08
C ILE A 307 25.19 17.53 24.38
N GLN A 308 24.20 16.74 24.75
CA GLN A 308 22.81 16.84 24.34
C GLN A 308 22.01 17.65 25.35
N LEU A 309 21.12 18.50 24.85
CA LEU A 309 20.31 19.44 25.64
C LEU A 309 18.83 19.15 25.41
N ASP A 310 18.09 18.88 26.47
CA ASP A 310 16.67 18.47 26.44
C ASP A 310 16.33 17.46 25.32
N PRO A 311 17.03 16.31 25.27
CA PRO A 311 16.76 15.32 24.22
C PRO A 311 15.41 14.63 24.36
N ALA A 312 14.64 14.89 25.42
CA ALA A 312 13.35 14.25 25.65
C ALA A 312 12.29 14.75 24.67
N ASP A 313 11.60 13.82 24.01
CA ASP A 313 10.49 14.17 23.13
C ASP A 313 9.25 14.57 23.94
N ALA A 314 8.64 15.69 23.58
CA ALA A 314 7.48 16.22 24.31
C ALA A 314 6.21 15.39 24.13
N THR A 315 6.15 14.51 23.13
CA THR A 315 5.02 13.62 22.90
C THR A 315 5.19 12.33 23.70
N ALA A 316 6.32 11.63 23.52
CA ALA A 316 6.60 10.36 24.16
C ALA A 316 6.96 10.50 25.64
N SER A 317 7.70 11.55 25.99
CA SER A 317 8.18 11.86 27.35
C SER A 317 7.75 13.27 27.79
N PRO A 318 6.43 13.52 27.95
CA PRO A 318 5.86 14.86 28.14
C PRO A 318 6.32 15.61 29.42
N PHE A 319 6.90 14.89 30.38
CA PHE A 319 7.44 15.43 31.63
C PHE A 319 8.96 15.29 31.75
N GLY A 320 9.63 14.89 30.66
CA GLY A 320 11.06 14.59 30.62
C GLY A 320 11.39 13.19 31.15
N TRP A 321 12.66 12.79 31.03
CA TRP A 321 13.11 11.43 31.32
C TRP A 321 13.30 11.12 32.81
N HIS A 322 13.14 12.10 33.69
CA HIS A 322 13.37 11.96 35.13
C HIS A 322 12.10 12.10 35.98
N ASP A 323 10.94 12.10 35.31
CA ASP A 323 9.62 12.15 35.93
C ASP A 323 9.00 10.75 35.99
N THR A 324 8.18 10.50 37.01
CA THR A 324 7.43 9.24 37.17
C THR A 324 5.97 9.44 37.54
N ASP A 325 5.61 10.60 38.06
CA ASP A 325 4.29 10.85 38.62
C ASP A 325 3.37 11.68 37.70
N GLY A 326 3.89 12.18 36.58
CA GLY A 326 3.17 12.98 35.60
C GLY A 326 2.89 14.40 36.07
N PHE A 327 3.64 14.90 37.06
CA PHE A 327 3.64 16.30 37.44
C PHE A 327 4.88 17.01 36.88
N ALA A 328 4.74 18.31 36.61
CA ALA A 328 5.85 19.06 36.04
C ALA A 328 7.03 19.16 37.01
N GLY A 329 8.20 18.69 36.56
CA GLY A 329 9.47 18.74 37.27
C GLY A 329 10.02 17.34 37.54
N ALA A 330 11.33 17.20 37.62
CA ALA A 330 11.95 15.90 37.83
C ALA A 330 11.69 15.36 39.25
N ASP A 331 11.17 14.13 39.34
CA ASP A 331 11.05 13.34 40.57
C ASP A 331 12.41 12.85 41.06
N PHE A 332 13.27 12.51 40.10
CA PHE A 332 14.59 11.94 40.34
C PHE A 332 15.69 12.83 39.77
N THR A 333 16.82 12.88 40.46
CA THR A 333 18.06 13.46 39.90
C THR A 333 19.09 12.40 39.57
N ILE A 334 18.74 11.13 39.77
CA ILE A 334 19.48 9.95 39.33
C ILE A 334 18.98 9.52 37.94
N THR A 335 19.70 8.63 37.26
CA THR A 335 19.35 8.06 35.94
C THR A 335 18.13 7.14 35.99
N ARG A 336 16.98 7.72 36.35
CA ARG A 336 15.69 7.07 36.54
C ARG A 336 14.57 8.02 36.16
N GLY A 337 13.56 7.49 35.46
CA GLY A 337 12.25 8.10 35.32
C GLY A 337 11.25 7.11 34.75
N ASN A 338 10.34 7.60 33.90
CA ASN A 338 9.20 6.83 33.43
C ASN A 338 9.58 5.64 32.55
N ASN A 339 10.57 5.80 31.68
CA ASN A 339 10.85 4.85 30.60
C ASN A 339 11.91 3.81 31.02
N VAL A 340 12.87 4.23 31.85
CA VAL A 340 14.04 3.42 32.23
C VAL A 340 14.60 3.84 33.60
N GLU A 341 15.12 2.87 34.34
CA GLU A 341 16.05 3.06 35.47
C GLU A 341 17.38 2.40 35.07
N ALA A 342 18.41 3.21 34.84
CA ALA A 342 19.73 2.75 34.46
C ALA A 342 20.71 2.83 35.65
N TYR A 343 21.43 1.75 35.92
CA TYR A 343 22.33 1.64 37.07
C TYR A 343 23.47 0.64 36.83
N GLU A 344 24.54 0.71 37.63
CA GLU A 344 25.60 -0.32 37.61
C GLU A 344 25.14 -1.60 38.32
N ASP A 345 25.39 -2.79 37.75
CA ASP A 345 25.17 -4.08 38.45
C ASP A 345 26.42 -4.97 38.43
N ARG A 346 27.59 -4.36 38.70
CA ARG A 346 28.88 -5.08 38.71
C ARG A 346 28.98 -6.20 39.76
N ASP A 347 28.04 -6.32 40.70
CA ASP A 347 28.00 -7.44 41.65
C ASP A 347 27.01 -8.55 41.23
N GLY A 348 26.36 -8.39 40.07
CA GLY A 348 25.49 -9.34 39.41
C GLY A 348 24.29 -9.73 40.27
N ASN A 349 23.79 -8.78 41.07
CA ASN A 349 22.76 -9.04 42.06
C ASN A 349 21.35 -8.74 41.52
N ASN A 350 21.24 -8.15 40.32
CA ASN A 350 20.03 -7.70 39.64
C ASN A 350 19.26 -6.63 40.44
N ASN A 351 19.97 -5.73 41.12
CA ASN A 351 19.36 -4.60 41.83
C ASN A 351 20.27 -3.37 41.75
N PRO A 352 19.68 -2.16 41.75
CA PRO A 352 20.46 -0.94 41.80
C PRO A 352 21.30 -0.85 43.08
N PRO A 353 22.50 -0.27 43.00
CA PRO A 353 23.34 -0.04 44.15
C PRO A 353 22.72 1.05 45.04
N ALA A 354 23.12 1.07 46.32
CA ALA A 354 22.64 2.08 47.27
C ALA A 354 23.01 3.53 46.87
N ALA A 355 24.05 3.71 46.05
CA ALA A 355 24.47 4.99 45.51
C ALA A 355 24.49 4.91 43.97
N GLN A 356 23.39 5.33 43.35
CA GLN A 356 23.28 5.40 41.89
C GLN A 356 23.93 6.68 41.34
N VAL A 357 24.16 6.68 40.02
CA VAL A 357 24.65 7.85 39.28
C VAL A 357 23.63 8.98 39.41
N ASN A 358 24.09 10.16 39.81
CA ASN A 358 23.25 11.29 40.18
C ASN A 358 23.71 12.55 39.43
N CYS A 359 22.85 13.06 38.56
CA CYS A 359 23.04 14.30 37.81
C CYS A 359 22.80 15.57 38.66
N GLY A 360 22.19 15.41 39.84
CA GLY A 360 21.78 16.48 40.75
C GLY A 360 20.71 17.39 40.14
N PRO A 361 20.10 18.32 40.90
CA PRO A 361 19.42 19.46 40.31
C PRO A 361 20.50 20.41 39.76
N PRO A 362 20.52 20.70 38.45
CA PRO A 362 19.37 20.75 37.57
C PRO A 362 19.37 19.75 36.39
N LEU A 363 19.81 18.52 36.63
CA LEU A 363 20.02 17.44 35.66
C LEU A 363 21.22 17.68 34.72
N ASP A 364 22.37 18.03 35.30
CA ASP A 364 23.66 18.05 34.57
C ASP A 364 24.29 16.65 34.59
N CYS A 365 23.83 15.78 33.69
CA CYS A 365 24.33 14.42 33.50
C CYS A 365 25.63 14.40 32.68
N THR A 366 26.68 15.01 33.21
CA THR A 366 28.03 14.99 32.60
C THR A 366 29.02 14.23 33.48
N ALA A 367 29.80 13.34 32.87
CA ALA A 367 30.75 12.49 33.57
C ALA A 367 32.04 12.32 32.76
N PRO A 368 33.23 12.43 33.37
CA PRO A 368 34.50 12.25 32.67
C PRO A 368 34.66 10.79 32.23
N ILE A 369 35.19 10.59 31.03
CA ILE A 369 35.55 9.26 30.51
C ILE A 369 37.02 9.22 30.15
N ASN A 370 37.66 8.08 30.39
CA ASN A 370 39.02 7.80 29.94
C ASN A 370 39.07 6.41 29.32
N LEU A 371 39.06 6.34 27.98
CA LEU A 371 39.07 5.09 27.24
C LEU A 371 40.44 4.38 27.21
N THR A 372 41.45 4.88 27.94
CA THR A 372 42.75 4.19 28.09
C THR A 372 42.82 3.26 29.30
N VAL A 373 41.75 3.16 30.10
CA VAL A 373 41.66 2.32 31.30
C VAL A 373 40.41 1.46 31.24
N ASP A 374 40.35 0.42 32.08
CA ASP A 374 39.22 -0.52 32.07
C ASP A 374 37.88 0.14 32.49
N PRO A 375 36.73 -0.38 32.02
CA PRO A 375 35.41 0.24 32.17
C PRO A 375 34.99 0.61 33.58
N VAL A 376 35.45 -0.16 34.57
CA VAL A 376 35.22 0.11 36.00
C VAL A 376 35.64 1.52 36.45
N ASN A 377 36.50 2.19 35.68
CA ASN A 377 36.99 3.54 35.99
C ASN A 377 36.15 4.67 35.37
N HIS A 378 35.08 4.35 34.64
CA HIS A 378 34.21 5.34 34.01
C HIS A 378 32.72 4.97 34.04
N ILE A 379 32.30 4.21 35.05
CA ILE A 379 30.91 3.74 35.23
C ILE A 379 29.86 4.86 35.10
N PRO A 380 30.05 6.07 35.69
CA PRO A 380 29.04 7.12 35.54
C PRO A 380 28.80 7.54 34.08
N ALA A 381 29.83 7.53 33.24
CA ALA A 381 29.68 7.85 31.82
C ALA A 381 28.92 6.75 31.06
N SER A 382 29.18 5.48 31.41
CA SER A 382 28.51 4.31 30.85
C SER A 382 27.02 4.28 31.19
N VAL A 383 26.67 4.45 32.47
CA VAL A 383 25.26 4.50 32.93
C VAL A 383 24.49 5.67 32.31
N ILE A 384 25.12 6.84 32.17
CA ILE A 384 24.49 8.01 31.51
C ILE A 384 24.23 7.73 30.02
N ASN A 385 25.18 7.09 29.32
CA ASN A 385 25.00 6.72 27.92
C ASN A 385 23.88 5.68 27.75
N LEU A 386 23.84 4.66 28.61
CA LEU A 386 22.79 3.65 28.63
C LEU A 386 21.40 4.25 28.91
N PHE A 387 21.31 5.15 29.90
CA PHE A 387 20.09 5.89 30.23
C PHE A 387 19.59 6.71 29.04
N TYR A 388 20.50 7.46 28.40
CA TYR A 388 20.18 8.28 27.23
C TYR A 388 19.63 7.42 26.10
N TRP A 389 20.33 6.35 25.71
CA TRP A 389 19.91 5.52 24.56
C TRP A 389 18.62 4.76 24.79
N ASN A 390 18.37 4.22 25.99
CA ASN A 390 17.08 3.61 26.30
C ASN A 390 15.92 4.62 26.13
N ASN A 391 16.10 5.87 26.58
CA ASN A 391 15.09 6.90 26.39
C ASN A 391 14.95 7.37 24.94
N ILE A 392 16.05 7.48 24.17
CA ILE A 392 15.98 7.80 22.74
C ILE A 392 15.20 6.72 21.98
N ILE A 393 15.50 5.44 22.22
CA ILE A 393 14.79 4.33 21.59
C ILE A 393 13.32 4.36 21.99
N HIS A 394 13.01 4.54 23.26
CA HIS A 394 11.62 4.71 23.72
C HIS A 394 10.92 5.84 22.95
N ASP A 395 11.49 7.05 22.95
CA ASP A 395 10.83 8.23 22.43
C ASP A 395 10.65 8.18 20.90
N VAL A 396 11.62 7.62 20.17
CA VAL A 396 11.52 7.41 18.72
C VAL A 396 10.48 6.32 18.42
N GLN A 397 10.56 5.15 19.06
CA GLN A 397 9.63 4.03 18.79
C GLN A 397 8.18 4.37 19.14
N TYR A 398 7.96 5.26 20.11
CA TYR A 398 6.65 5.82 20.41
C TYR A 398 6.00 6.47 19.17
N GLN A 399 6.78 7.19 18.36
CA GLN A 399 6.28 7.82 17.13
C GLN A 399 5.87 6.79 16.07
N TYR A 400 6.53 5.63 16.06
CA TYR A 400 6.24 4.50 15.17
C TYR A 400 5.29 3.48 15.79
N GLY A 401 4.46 3.92 16.74
CA GLY A 401 3.35 3.15 17.27
C GLY A 401 3.73 2.08 18.29
N PHE A 402 4.95 2.08 18.83
CA PHE A 402 5.24 1.35 20.07
C PHE A 402 4.91 2.25 21.26
N ASP A 403 3.63 2.50 21.43
CA ASP A 403 3.02 3.34 22.46
C ASP A 403 2.47 2.50 23.63
N GLU A 404 1.77 3.15 24.57
CA GLU A 404 1.21 2.50 25.76
C GLU A 404 0.22 1.37 25.40
N ALA A 405 -0.55 1.52 24.32
CA ALA A 405 -1.52 0.51 23.91
C ALA A 405 -0.85 -0.68 23.20
N ALA A 406 0.28 -0.45 22.55
CA ALA A 406 1.10 -1.47 21.94
C ALA A 406 2.02 -2.20 22.94
N GLY A 407 1.98 -1.81 24.22
CA GLY A 407 2.78 -2.39 25.31
C GLY A 407 4.24 -1.97 25.24
N ASN A 408 4.49 -0.66 25.15
CA ASN A 408 5.81 -0.08 25.40
C ASN A 408 6.23 -0.27 26.87
N PHE A 409 7.42 0.21 27.22
CA PHE A 409 7.97 0.08 28.58
C PHE A 409 7.85 1.41 29.32
N GLN A 410 6.84 1.55 30.18
CA GLN A 410 6.61 2.77 30.96
C GLN A 410 6.08 2.45 32.37
N LEU A 411 6.64 3.15 33.36
CA LEU A 411 6.12 3.09 34.73
C LEU A 411 4.70 3.67 34.83
N ASN A 412 4.42 4.73 34.08
CA ASN A 412 3.18 5.50 34.10
C ASN A 412 2.75 5.84 32.67
N ASN A 413 1.59 5.32 32.27
CA ASN A 413 1.00 5.51 30.95
C ASN A 413 0.22 6.83 30.80
N TYR A 414 0.20 7.68 31.84
CA TYR A 414 -0.45 9.00 31.88
C TYR A 414 -1.91 9.05 31.42
N GLY A 415 -2.64 7.93 31.50
CA GLY A 415 -4.03 7.86 31.03
C GLY A 415 -4.20 7.68 29.52
N ARG A 416 -3.13 7.38 28.76
CA ARG A 416 -3.12 7.40 27.28
C ARG A 416 -3.43 6.07 26.59
N GLY A 417 -3.44 4.96 27.31
CA GLY A 417 -3.66 3.64 26.73
C GLY A 417 -3.11 2.54 27.65
N GLY A 418 -3.09 1.29 27.16
CA GLY A 418 -2.67 0.14 27.95
C GLY A 418 -3.73 -0.35 28.95
N ASP A 419 -3.53 -1.55 29.54
CA ASP A 419 -4.33 -1.97 30.68
C ASP A 419 -3.85 -1.20 31.91
N PHE A 420 -4.58 -0.18 32.35
CA PHE A 420 -4.26 0.63 33.55
C PHE A 420 -4.04 -0.19 34.84
N ALA A 421 -4.42 -1.47 34.87
CA ALA A 421 -4.11 -2.37 35.97
C ALA A 421 -2.67 -2.93 35.93
N LEU A 422 -1.97 -2.72 34.82
CA LEU A 422 -0.65 -3.25 34.48
C LEU A 422 0.44 -2.17 34.41
N ASP A 423 0.16 -0.88 34.63
CA ASP A 423 1.20 0.16 34.81
C ASP A 423 2.31 -0.35 35.76
N GLN A 424 3.60 -0.22 35.39
CA GLN A 424 4.85 -0.52 36.13
C GLN A 424 5.88 -1.35 35.34
N ASP A 425 6.16 -1.01 34.08
CA ASP A 425 7.05 -1.83 33.25
C ASP A 425 8.15 -1.07 32.51
N TRP A 426 8.69 -0.02 33.12
CA TRP A 426 9.93 0.61 32.67
C TRP A 426 11.07 -0.41 32.47
N VAL A 427 12.09 -0.04 31.70
CA VAL A 427 13.28 -0.89 31.51
C VAL A 427 14.23 -0.76 32.72
N GLU A 428 14.62 -1.88 33.30
CA GLU A 428 15.76 -1.99 34.22
C GLU A 428 17.03 -2.19 33.38
N ALA A 429 17.86 -1.16 33.25
CA ALA A 429 19.05 -1.17 32.40
C ALA A 429 20.34 -1.26 33.22
N GLU A 430 20.95 -2.45 33.21
CA GLU A 430 22.06 -2.84 34.08
C GLU A 430 23.39 -2.69 33.35
N ALA A 431 24.15 -1.66 33.73
CA ALA A 431 25.45 -1.33 33.15
C ALA A 431 26.59 -2.15 33.79
N GLN A 432 27.55 -2.54 32.96
CA GLN A 432 28.73 -3.33 33.31
C GLN A 432 28.40 -4.55 34.18
N ASP A 433 27.29 -5.21 33.92
CA ASP A 433 26.84 -6.34 34.71
C ASP A 433 27.88 -7.49 34.65
N ASP A 434 28.19 -8.03 35.83
CA ASP A 434 29.15 -9.12 36.05
C ASP A 434 28.42 -10.38 36.57
N ALA A 435 27.15 -10.57 36.19
CA ALA A 435 26.31 -11.72 36.47
C ALA A 435 26.86 -12.99 35.78
N ASN A 436 28.05 -13.44 36.20
CA ASN A 436 28.74 -14.69 35.89
C ASN A 436 28.12 -15.48 34.72
N ASP A 437 28.26 -15.00 33.48
CA ASP A 437 28.25 -15.92 32.36
C ASP A 437 29.49 -16.80 32.54
N ASN A 438 29.26 -18.01 33.06
CA ASN A 438 30.21 -19.11 33.09
C ASN A 438 30.47 -19.63 31.66
N SER A 439 30.74 -18.71 30.73
CA SER A 439 31.21 -18.95 29.39
C SER A 439 32.58 -19.61 29.53
N THR A 440 32.53 -20.93 29.44
CA THR A 440 33.69 -21.82 29.39
C THR A 440 34.67 -21.53 28.24
N ASN A 441 34.48 -20.43 27.48
CA ASN A 441 35.30 -20.00 26.36
C ASN A 441 35.94 -18.61 26.51
N GLY A 442 35.99 -18.03 27.72
CA GLY A 442 36.80 -16.84 27.99
C GLY A 442 36.20 -15.56 27.40
N GLY A 443 35.49 -14.85 28.27
CA GLY A 443 35.18 -13.43 28.14
C GLY A 443 33.73 -13.11 28.43
N ASN A 444 33.51 -12.18 29.38
CA ASN A 444 32.27 -11.44 29.47
C ASN A 444 32.26 -10.61 28.19
N CYS A 445 31.44 -10.91 27.16
CA CYS A 445 31.38 -10.21 25.86
C CYS A 445 30.01 -10.49 25.22
N ASN A 446 28.94 -10.17 25.94
CA ASN A 446 27.57 -10.41 25.51
C ASN A 446 26.66 -9.27 26.03
N ALA A 447 25.40 -9.33 25.70
CA ALA A 447 24.35 -8.57 26.37
C ALA A 447 23.05 -9.40 26.28
N ASN A 448 22.00 -9.01 26.98
CA ASN A 448 20.68 -9.60 26.79
C ASN A 448 19.56 -8.68 27.24
N PHE A 449 18.37 -8.95 26.72
CA PHE A 449 17.13 -8.30 27.16
C PHE A 449 16.05 -9.33 27.51
N GLY A 450 15.63 -9.33 28.77
CA GLY A 450 14.49 -10.08 29.26
C GLY A 450 13.18 -9.35 28.97
N THR A 451 12.39 -9.87 28.02
CA THR A 451 11.07 -9.30 27.69
C THR A 451 9.95 -10.08 28.35
N LEU A 452 9.35 -9.50 29.38
CA LEU A 452 8.15 -10.03 30.02
C LEU A 452 6.89 -9.41 29.41
N PRO A 453 5.70 -10.05 29.56
CA PRO A 453 4.43 -9.46 29.14
C PRO A 453 4.23 -8.05 29.68
N ASP A 454 3.40 -7.28 28.99
CA ASP A 454 3.00 -5.93 29.39
C ASP A 454 2.61 -5.84 30.88
N GLY A 455 3.15 -4.83 31.54
CA GLY A 455 3.09 -4.62 32.99
C GLY A 455 4.13 -5.33 33.86
N PHE A 456 5.14 -5.94 33.26
CA PHE A 456 6.34 -6.39 33.93
C PHE A 456 7.56 -5.73 33.31
N THR A 457 8.44 -5.18 34.15
CA THR A 457 9.67 -4.48 33.74
C THR A 457 10.47 -5.32 32.73
N GLY A 458 10.87 -4.67 31.64
CA GLY A 458 11.91 -5.21 30.76
C GLY A 458 13.25 -5.12 31.49
N ARG A 459 14.17 -6.05 31.24
CA ARG A 459 15.50 -6.02 31.87
C ARG A 459 16.60 -6.16 30.84
N MET A 460 17.41 -5.12 30.69
CA MET A 460 18.57 -5.08 29.82
C MET A 460 19.85 -5.28 30.64
N GLN A 461 20.65 -6.29 30.30
CA GLN A 461 21.91 -6.59 30.97
C GLN A 461 23.05 -6.36 29.99
N MET A 462 23.83 -5.31 30.22
CA MET A 462 24.95 -4.90 29.37
C MET A 462 26.27 -5.32 30.02
N TYR A 463 27.11 -6.05 29.27
CA TYR A 463 28.37 -6.56 29.80
C TYR A 463 29.58 -5.80 29.27
N THR A 464 30.69 -5.88 29.99
CA THR A 464 32.00 -5.51 29.44
C THR A 464 32.45 -6.54 28.40
N CYS A 465 33.52 -6.24 27.64
CA CYS A 465 34.17 -7.15 26.72
C CYS A 465 35.69 -7.21 26.91
N ASP A 466 36.21 -8.36 27.33
CA ASP A 466 37.62 -8.57 27.71
C ASP A 466 38.52 -9.13 26.59
N LEU A 467 38.04 -9.12 25.34
CA LEU A 467 38.80 -9.62 24.17
C LEU A 467 39.94 -8.69 23.75
N VAL A 468 39.95 -7.44 24.21
CA VAL A 468 40.99 -6.43 23.94
C VAL A 468 41.42 -5.74 25.24
N THR A 469 42.56 -5.04 25.23
CA THR A 469 43.10 -4.36 26.42
C THR A 469 43.31 -2.86 26.15
N PRO A 470 42.75 -1.94 26.98
CA PRO A 470 41.83 -2.21 28.10
C PRO A 470 40.52 -2.87 27.62
N GLU A 471 39.76 -3.46 28.55
CA GLU A 471 38.44 -4.03 28.25
C GLU A 471 37.54 -2.96 27.63
N ARG A 472 36.62 -3.39 26.77
CA ARG A 472 35.63 -2.52 26.13
C ARG A 472 34.31 -2.58 26.90
N ASP A 473 33.53 -1.52 26.80
CA ASP A 473 32.29 -1.38 27.56
C ASP A 473 31.10 -1.50 26.61
N GLY A 474 30.22 -2.49 26.82
CA GLY A 474 28.98 -2.69 26.06
C GLY A 474 28.03 -1.51 26.17
N ASP A 475 28.05 -0.81 27.30
CA ASP A 475 27.25 0.39 27.56
C ASP A 475 27.61 1.61 26.68
N LEU A 476 28.69 1.50 25.90
CA LEU A 476 29.12 2.52 24.94
C LEU A 476 28.92 2.06 23.49
N ASP A 477 28.52 0.81 23.25
CA ASP A 477 28.17 0.32 21.92
C ASP A 477 26.65 0.44 21.74
N ASN A 478 26.23 1.58 21.22
CA ASN A 478 24.83 1.93 21.04
C ASN A 478 24.13 1.00 20.04
N GLY A 479 24.86 0.42 19.07
CA GLY A 479 24.33 -0.64 18.23
C GLY A 479 23.90 -1.87 19.03
N VAL A 480 24.68 -2.26 20.04
CA VAL A 480 24.31 -3.34 20.98
C VAL A 480 23.14 -2.92 21.87
N ILE A 481 23.13 -1.68 22.41
CA ILE A 481 21.99 -1.19 23.23
C ILE A 481 20.68 -1.23 22.43
N VAL A 482 20.70 -0.78 21.17
CA VAL A 482 19.54 -0.81 20.27
C VAL A 482 19.14 -2.25 19.94
N HIS A 483 20.11 -3.15 19.71
CA HIS A 483 19.84 -4.58 19.50
C HIS A 483 19.07 -5.17 20.68
N GLU A 484 19.54 -4.93 21.91
CA GLU A 484 18.90 -5.45 23.11
C GLU A 484 17.49 -4.90 23.29
N TYR A 485 17.29 -3.59 23.12
CA TYR A 485 15.95 -3.00 23.19
C TYR A 485 15.04 -3.53 22.06
N GLY A 486 15.61 -3.85 20.90
CA GLY A 486 14.94 -4.51 19.78
C GLY A 486 14.26 -5.83 20.15
N HIS A 487 14.82 -6.60 21.09
CA HIS A 487 14.15 -7.77 21.64
C HIS A 487 12.88 -7.38 22.42
N GLY A 488 12.93 -6.28 23.18
CA GLY A 488 11.77 -5.71 23.87
C GLY A 488 10.65 -5.34 22.90
N ILE A 489 10.98 -4.58 21.86
CA ILE A 489 10.01 -4.12 20.84
C ILE A 489 9.39 -5.32 20.13
N SER A 490 10.23 -6.21 19.57
CA SER A 490 9.75 -7.32 18.74
C SER A 490 8.90 -8.33 19.52
N ASN A 491 9.26 -8.68 20.76
CA ASN A 491 8.49 -9.60 21.58
C ASN A 491 7.17 -9.01 22.11
N ARG A 492 7.08 -7.69 22.32
CA ARG A 492 5.82 -7.03 22.72
C ARG A 492 4.86 -6.87 21.53
N LEU A 493 5.37 -6.59 20.34
CA LEU A 493 4.54 -6.37 19.15
C LEU A 493 4.04 -7.67 18.52
N VAL A 494 4.90 -8.68 18.34
CA VAL A 494 4.51 -9.94 17.65
C VAL A 494 3.66 -10.81 18.56
N GLY A 495 2.43 -11.11 18.12
CA GLY A 495 1.47 -11.87 18.92
C GLY A 495 0.78 -11.06 20.04
N GLY A 496 1.10 -9.77 20.14
CA GLY A 496 0.50 -8.79 21.05
C GLY A 496 1.16 -8.70 22.43
N PRO A 497 0.91 -7.59 23.15
CA PRO A 497 1.69 -7.16 24.32
C PRO A 497 1.67 -8.13 25.51
N LEU A 498 0.65 -8.99 25.61
CA LEU A 498 0.49 -9.97 26.69
C LEU A 498 1.16 -11.34 26.41
N ASN A 499 1.75 -11.55 25.23
CA ASN A 499 2.31 -12.84 24.83
C ASN A 499 3.72 -12.69 24.23
N THR A 500 4.74 -12.64 25.09
CA THR A 500 6.13 -12.35 24.70
C THR A 500 6.97 -13.57 24.31
N PHE A 501 6.37 -14.76 24.19
CA PHE A 501 7.05 -16.00 23.77
C PHE A 501 6.71 -16.37 22.32
N CYS A 502 6.51 -15.36 21.47
CA CYS A 502 6.08 -15.54 20.09
C CYS A 502 7.22 -15.66 19.07
N LEU A 503 8.47 -15.44 19.47
CA LEU A 503 9.64 -15.49 18.56
C LEU A 503 10.55 -16.71 18.80
N GLU A 504 10.02 -17.78 19.41
CA GLU A 504 10.78 -19.00 19.80
C GLU A 504 10.86 -20.11 18.74
N GLY A 505 10.44 -19.89 17.48
CA GLY A 505 10.44 -20.90 16.40
C GLY A 505 11.84 -21.41 16.01
N ASP A 506 12.03 -22.10 14.89
CA ASP A 506 13.37 -22.43 14.36
C ASP A 506 13.87 -21.35 13.38
N GLN A 507 12.97 -20.55 12.79
CA GLN A 507 13.33 -19.42 11.93
C GLN A 507 13.67 -18.14 12.73
N GLN A 508 13.13 -17.95 13.94
CA GLN A 508 13.45 -16.87 14.91
C GLN A 508 13.95 -15.53 14.33
N PRO A 509 13.09 -14.72 13.68
CA PRO A 509 13.50 -13.43 13.12
C PRO A 509 13.89 -12.37 14.17
N GLY A 510 13.63 -12.62 15.47
CA GLY A 510 13.85 -11.66 16.56
C GLY A 510 15.27 -11.11 16.64
N GLU A 511 16.30 -11.96 16.53
CA GLU A 511 17.70 -11.53 16.47
C GLU A 511 17.99 -10.61 15.27
N GLY A 512 17.34 -10.88 14.13
CA GLY A 512 17.51 -10.08 12.93
C GLY A 512 16.81 -8.74 12.99
N LEU A 513 15.62 -8.68 13.61
CA LEU A 513 14.90 -7.43 13.84
C LEU A 513 15.71 -6.50 14.74
N SER A 514 16.31 -7.04 15.80
CA SER A 514 17.20 -6.31 16.69
C SER A 514 18.43 -5.73 15.98
N ASP A 515 19.14 -6.55 15.18
CA ASP A 515 20.25 -6.06 14.35
C ASP A 515 19.79 -4.99 13.36
N TRP A 516 18.61 -5.16 12.75
CA TRP A 516 18.08 -4.22 11.79
C TRP A 516 17.80 -2.85 12.42
N TRP A 517 17.19 -2.78 13.62
CA TRP A 517 17.06 -1.49 14.31
C TRP A 517 18.41 -0.90 14.68
N ALA A 518 19.40 -1.71 15.08
CA ALA A 518 20.74 -1.21 15.35
C ALA A 518 21.32 -0.50 14.11
N LEU A 519 21.21 -1.11 12.93
CA LEU A 519 21.65 -0.51 11.66
C LEU A 519 20.88 0.77 11.32
N VAL A 520 19.56 0.79 11.50
CA VAL A 520 18.71 1.94 11.16
C VAL A 520 18.96 3.14 12.08
N TYR A 521 19.14 2.91 13.38
CA TYR A 521 19.42 3.99 14.34
C TYR A 521 20.79 4.62 14.14
N THR A 522 21.73 3.87 13.54
CA THR A 522 23.11 4.30 13.35
C THR A 522 23.49 4.53 11.89
N ALA A 523 22.51 4.59 10.99
CA ALA A 523 22.71 5.04 9.61
C ALA A 523 22.91 6.56 9.57
N GLU A 524 23.86 7.01 8.75
CA GLU A 524 24.22 8.42 8.63
C GLU A 524 23.87 9.01 7.25
N VAL A 525 23.80 10.33 7.18
CA VAL A 525 23.63 11.04 5.91
C VAL A 525 24.86 10.78 5.03
N GLY A 526 24.64 10.06 3.92
CA GLY A 526 25.67 9.74 2.94
C GLY A 526 26.07 8.26 2.90
N ASP A 527 25.58 7.45 3.85
CA ASP A 527 25.64 5.99 3.74
C ASP A 527 24.88 5.51 2.51
N THR A 528 25.26 4.33 2.02
CA THR A 528 24.66 3.66 0.87
C THR A 528 24.53 2.14 1.12
N GLY A 529 23.62 1.49 0.40
CA GLY A 529 23.40 0.03 0.54
C GLY A 529 24.66 -0.86 0.50
N PRO A 530 25.60 -0.62 -0.42
CA PRO A 530 26.82 -1.41 -0.51
C PRO A 530 27.82 -1.23 0.65
N ASP A 531 27.65 -0.23 1.52
CA ASP A 531 28.58 -0.01 2.63
C ASP A 531 28.61 -1.22 3.58
N VAL A 532 29.79 -1.49 4.15
CA VAL A 532 30.02 -2.66 5.01
C VAL A 532 29.65 -2.31 6.45
N ARG A 533 28.60 -2.93 6.98
CA ARG A 533 28.10 -2.68 8.35
C ARG A 533 28.18 -3.93 9.22
N GLY A 534 29.12 -3.97 10.15
CA GLY A 534 29.25 -5.05 11.13
C GLY A 534 28.65 -4.69 12.49
N ILE A 535 28.11 -5.67 13.23
CA ILE A 535 27.57 -5.46 14.59
C ILE A 535 28.67 -5.67 15.64
N GLY A 536 28.76 -4.75 16.61
CA GLY A 536 29.64 -4.86 17.78
C GLY A 536 31.14 -4.65 17.47
N THR A 537 31.48 -3.91 16.40
CA THR A 537 32.87 -3.75 15.95
C THR A 537 33.78 -3.14 17.02
N TYR A 538 33.25 -2.21 17.83
CA TYR A 538 33.98 -1.55 18.91
C TYR A 538 34.45 -2.53 20.00
N LEU A 539 33.54 -3.41 20.45
CA LEU A 539 33.81 -4.39 21.50
C LEU A 539 34.93 -5.37 21.11
N PHE A 540 35.02 -5.71 19.83
CA PHE A 540 36.02 -6.62 19.29
C PHE A 540 37.29 -5.91 18.80
N GLY A 541 37.40 -4.59 19.03
CA GLY A 541 38.55 -3.78 18.61
C GLY A 541 38.77 -3.73 17.10
N GLN A 542 37.68 -3.83 16.33
CA GLN A 542 37.69 -3.79 14.88
C GLN A 542 37.57 -2.34 14.37
N ALA A 543 37.86 -2.13 13.08
CA ALA A 543 37.52 -0.87 12.41
C ALA A 543 35.98 -0.72 12.29
N PRO A 544 35.46 0.50 12.07
CA PRO A 544 34.03 0.73 11.85
C PRO A 544 33.41 -0.17 10.77
N ASP A 545 34.13 -0.40 9.67
CA ASP A 545 33.78 -1.29 8.56
C ASP A 545 34.24 -2.75 8.77
N GLY A 546 34.45 -3.14 10.03
CA GLY A 546 34.87 -4.48 10.42
C GLY A 546 33.77 -5.54 10.23
N PRO A 547 34.12 -6.83 10.21
CA PRO A 547 33.15 -7.91 10.01
C PRO A 547 32.12 -8.05 11.14
N GLY A 548 32.36 -7.50 12.33
CA GLY A 548 31.48 -7.64 13.49
C GLY A 548 31.42 -9.09 14.03
N ILE A 549 30.27 -9.43 14.63
CA ILE A 549 30.02 -10.74 15.27
C ILE A 549 29.14 -11.69 14.45
N ARG A 550 28.51 -11.22 13.37
CA ARG A 550 27.61 -12.01 12.52
C ARG A 550 28.40 -12.77 11.45
N PRO A 551 27.82 -13.81 10.80
CA PRO A 551 28.52 -14.61 9.79
C PRO A 551 29.08 -13.77 8.63
N PHE A 552 28.34 -12.73 8.25
CA PHE A 552 28.75 -11.71 7.29
C PHE A 552 28.33 -10.33 7.82
N PRO A 553 29.07 -9.26 7.50
CA PRO A 553 28.59 -7.90 7.70
C PRO A 553 27.41 -7.63 6.74
N TYR A 554 26.52 -6.72 7.15
CA TYR A 554 25.37 -6.29 6.36
C TYR A 554 25.80 -5.38 5.22
N SER A 555 25.29 -5.64 4.02
CA SER A 555 25.58 -4.88 2.79
C SER A 555 24.69 -5.38 1.65
N THR A 556 24.23 -4.50 0.77
CA THR A 556 23.51 -4.89 -0.46
C THR A 556 24.47 -5.36 -1.58
N ASP A 557 25.79 -5.34 -1.34
CA ASP A 557 26.77 -5.98 -2.21
C ASP A 557 26.86 -7.48 -1.89
N ASN A 558 26.32 -8.31 -2.80
CA ASN A 558 26.34 -9.77 -2.68
C ASN A 558 27.74 -10.39 -2.60
N SER A 559 28.81 -9.64 -2.92
CA SER A 559 30.19 -10.09 -2.71
C SER A 559 30.66 -9.94 -1.25
N VAL A 560 29.98 -9.09 -0.47
CA VAL A 560 30.17 -8.88 0.97
C VAL A 560 29.25 -9.80 1.77
N ASN A 561 27.95 -9.79 1.47
CA ASN A 561 26.97 -10.69 2.07
C ASN A 561 26.25 -11.54 1.01
N PRO A 562 26.61 -12.82 0.85
CA PRO A 562 26.01 -13.69 -0.17
C PRO A 562 24.73 -14.41 0.31
N ASP A 563 24.16 -14.03 1.46
CA ASP A 563 23.00 -14.73 2.01
C ASP A 563 21.73 -14.55 1.16
N THR A 564 20.93 -15.61 1.11
CA THR A 564 19.57 -15.64 0.55
C THR A 564 18.63 -16.28 1.57
N TYR A 565 17.32 -16.34 1.30
CA TYR A 565 16.40 -16.99 2.23
C TYR A 565 16.79 -18.43 2.60
N GLU A 566 17.21 -19.26 1.64
CA GLU A 566 17.69 -20.63 1.87
C GLU A 566 18.92 -20.74 2.78
N SER A 567 19.68 -19.65 2.95
CA SER A 567 20.86 -19.66 3.82
C SER A 567 20.53 -20.06 5.25
N ILE A 568 19.30 -19.83 5.74
CA ILE A 568 18.89 -20.18 7.10
C ILE A 568 19.10 -21.67 7.41
N GLY A 569 19.00 -22.57 6.41
CA GLY A 569 19.20 -24.00 6.58
C GLY A 569 20.64 -24.40 6.93
N SER A 570 21.59 -23.49 6.72
CA SER A 570 23.03 -23.68 7.01
C SER A 570 23.55 -22.84 8.18
N ARG A 571 22.70 -21.98 8.75
CA ARG A 571 23.06 -21.02 9.80
C ARG A 571 22.73 -21.56 11.19
N VAL A 572 23.43 -21.05 12.21
CA VAL A 572 23.24 -21.47 13.60
C VAL A 572 22.20 -20.57 14.26
N ALA A 573 21.06 -21.14 14.65
CA ALA A 573 20.04 -20.43 15.41
C ALA A 573 20.53 -20.11 16.84
N PRO A 574 20.05 -19.01 17.46
CA PRO A 574 19.15 -18.02 16.84
C PRO A 574 19.90 -17.00 15.98
N HIS A 575 21.06 -16.52 16.43
CA HIS A 575 21.77 -15.36 15.86
C HIS A 575 22.13 -15.47 14.37
N GLY A 576 22.66 -16.61 13.92
CA GLY A 576 23.04 -16.78 12.52
C GLY A 576 21.84 -16.90 11.59
N VAL A 577 20.70 -17.39 12.09
CA VAL A 577 19.45 -17.40 11.33
C VAL A 577 18.86 -15.99 11.29
N GLY A 578 18.81 -15.31 12.44
CA GLY A 578 18.39 -13.91 12.53
C GLY A 578 19.18 -12.98 11.62
N SER A 579 20.50 -13.16 11.48
CA SER A 579 21.29 -12.32 10.55
C SER A 579 20.85 -12.44 9.09
N VAL A 580 20.25 -13.57 8.67
CA VAL A 580 19.68 -13.70 7.33
C VAL A 580 18.41 -12.85 7.20
N TRP A 581 17.58 -12.76 8.25
CA TRP A 581 16.42 -11.86 8.28
C TRP A 581 16.84 -10.39 8.25
N ALA A 582 17.81 -10.00 9.09
CA ALA A 582 18.34 -8.64 9.10
C ALA A 582 18.84 -8.22 7.72
N GLN A 583 19.56 -9.10 7.01
CA GLN A 583 19.99 -8.84 5.64
C GLN A 583 18.80 -8.65 4.69
N ALA A 584 17.79 -9.52 4.73
CA ALA A 584 16.58 -9.38 3.91
C ALA A 584 15.88 -8.03 4.13
N ALA A 585 15.72 -7.64 5.40
CA ALA A 585 15.12 -6.36 5.77
C ALA A 585 16.03 -5.16 5.42
N TRP A 586 17.35 -5.37 5.36
CA TRP A 586 18.33 -4.35 4.94
C TRP A 586 18.26 -4.06 3.44
N GLU A 587 17.99 -5.07 2.60
CA GLU A 587 17.69 -4.87 1.18
C GLU A 587 16.45 -3.97 0.99
N VAL A 588 15.38 -4.23 1.76
CA VAL A 588 14.16 -3.42 1.73
C VAL A 588 14.41 -2.00 2.22
N TYR A 589 15.18 -1.83 3.29
CA TYR A 589 15.55 -0.52 3.82
C TYR A 589 16.22 0.35 2.76
N TRP A 590 17.23 -0.18 2.07
CA TRP A 590 17.93 0.57 1.02
C TRP A 590 17.11 0.78 -0.23
N ALA A 591 16.27 -0.18 -0.64
CA ALA A 591 15.33 0.04 -1.74
C ALA A 591 14.41 1.24 -1.46
N LEU A 592 13.90 1.37 -0.23
CA LEU A 592 13.07 2.50 0.19
C LEU A 592 13.87 3.80 0.28
N VAL A 593 15.08 3.79 0.85
CA VAL A 593 15.96 4.96 0.95
C VAL A 593 16.39 5.48 -0.43
N ASP A 594 16.72 4.59 -1.35
CA ASP A 594 17.10 4.95 -2.72
C ASP A 594 15.94 5.61 -3.48
N GLN A 595 14.70 5.13 -3.23
CA GLN A 595 13.49 5.66 -3.85
C GLN A 595 13.05 7.01 -3.24
N HIS A 596 13.07 7.13 -1.92
CA HIS A 596 12.42 8.24 -1.18
C HIS A 596 13.39 9.18 -0.48
N GLY A 597 14.69 8.90 -0.52
CA GLY A 597 15.73 9.63 0.19
C GLY A 597 15.84 9.24 1.67
N PHE A 598 16.84 9.83 2.34
CA PHE A 598 17.15 9.61 3.75
C PHE A 598 16.87 10.88 4.56
N SER A 599 16.23 10.73 5.73
CA SER A 599 16.07 11.79 6.73
C SER A 599 16.93 11.51 7.97
N PRO A 600 17.74 12.46 8.47
CA PRO A 600 18.42 12.31 9.75
C PRO A 600 17.47 12.43 10.96
N ASP A 601 16.24 12.92 10.76
CA ASP A 601 15.24 13.04 11.82
C ASP A 601 14.40 11.76 11.90
N LEU A 602 14.67 10.95 12.91
CA LEU A 602 13.90 9.72 13.16
C LEU A 602 12.61 9.98 13.95
N TYR A 603 12.37 11.17 14.50
CA TYR A 603 11.15 11.46 15.29
C TYR A 603 9.91 11.74 14.42
N ASP A 604 10.06 11.87 13.11
CA ASP A 604 8.94 12.09 12.19
C ASP A 604 8.54 10.80 11.47
N ALA A 605 7.72 9.98 12.13
CA ALA A 605 7.20 8.74 11.56
C ALA A 605 6.38 8.94 10.27
N MET A 606 5.89 10.16 10.04
CA MET A 606 5.10 10.54 8.86
C MET A 606 5.88 11.41 7.86
N GLY A 607 7.20 11.56 8.03
CA GLY A 607 8.07 12.44 7.23
C GLY A 607 8.33 11.95 5.80
N GLY A 608 7.87 10.74 5.47
CA GLY A 608 7.81 10.20 4.11
C GLY A 608 9.15 9.78 3.50
N SER A 609 10.29 9.97 4.19
CA SER A 609 11.61 9.53 3.71
C SER A 609 11.75 8.01 3.83
N GLY A 610 12.60 7.39 3.02
CA GLY A 610 12.67 5.93 2.90
C GLY A 610 13.01 5.22 4.19
N ASN A 611 13.92 5.78 5.00
CA ASN A 611 14.28 5.23 6.31
C ASN A 611 13.15 5.35 7.35
N GLN A 612 12.38 6.45 7.32
CA GLN A 612 11.20 6.64 8.17
C GLN A 612 10.07 5.68 7.76
N ARG A 613 9.81 5.55 6.45
CA ARG A 613 8.85 4.57 5.91
C ARG A 613 9.23 3.14 6.29
N ALA A 614 10.50 2.77 6.17
CA ALA A 614 10.99 1.45 6.55
C ALA A 614 10.75 1.16 8.05
N MET A 615 11.07 2.10 8.95
CA MET A 615 10.81 1.97 10.39
C MET A 615 9.31 1.83 10.68
N LEU A 616 8.45 2.63 10.02
CA LEU A 616 7.00 2.52 10.15
C LEU A 616 6.47 1.17 9.70
N TYR A 617 6.88 0.69 8.52
CA TYR A 617 6.38 -0.57 7.96
C TYR A 617 6.83 -1.78 8.77
N VAL A 618 8.06 -1.76 9.30
CA VAL A 618 8.52 -2.82 10.20
C VAL A 618 7.70 -2.81 11.48
N ASN A 619 7.57 -1.68 12.18
CA ASN A 619 6.83 -1.63 13.44
C ASN A 619 5.36 -2.02 13.32
N GLU A 620 4.63 -1.45 12.36
CA GLU A 620 3.23 -1.81 12.11
C GLU A 620 3.12 -3.25 11.58
N GLY A 621 4.09 -3.69 10.79
CA GLY A 621 4.10 -5.05 10.25
C GLY A 621 4.24 -6.12 11.31
N LEU A 622 5.01 -5.86 12.38
CA LEU A 622 5.12 -6.78 13.51
C LEU A 622 3.78 -6.96 14.24
N LYS A 623 2.94 -5.91 14.31
CA LYS A 623 1.58 -6.00 14.88
C LYS A 623 0.64 -6.86 14.02
N ASN A 624 0.89 -6.90 12.71
CA ASN A 624 0.18 -7.75 11.75
C ASN A 624 0.69 -9.20 11.73
N THR A 625 1.78 -9.50 12.44
CA THR A 625 2.47 -10.79 12.38
C THR A 625 1.89 -11.79 13.38
N ILE A 626 1.68 -13.04 12.93
CA ILE A 626 1.21 -14.13 13.79
C ILE A 626 2.26 -14.54 14.84
N CYS A 627 1.82 -15.11 15.96
CA CYS A 627 2.72 -15.73 16.93
C CYS A 627 3.43 -16.96 16.34
N GLN A 628 4.72 -17.13 16.66
CA GLN A 628 5.63 -18.11 16.07
C GLN A 628 5.72 -18.01 14.54
N PRO A 629 6.11 -16.83 14.00
CA PRO A 629 6.12 -16.60 12.56
C PRO A 629 7.30 -17.29 11.86
N THR A 630 7.09 -17.64 10.59
CA THR A 630 8.15 -17.82 9.59
C THR A 630 8.64 -16.45 9.09
N PHE A 631 9.76 -16.39 8.35
CA PHE A 631 10.17 -15.13 7.70
C PHE A 631 9.13 -14.60 6.71
N ALA A 632 8.41 -15.50 6.02
CA ALA A 632 7.34 -15.10 5.11
C ALA A 632 6.17 -14.44 5.87
N ASP A 633 5.84 -14.91 7.08
CA ASP A 633 4.78 -14.28 7.88
C ASP A 633 5.16 -12.86 8.32
N VAL A 634 6.43 -12.63 8.69
CA VAL A 634 6.91 -11.27 9.04
C VAL A 634 6.94 -10.37 7.80
N ARG A 635 7.43 -10.88 6.66
CA ARG A 635 7.40 -10.18 5.38
C ARG A 635 5.99 -9.73 5.03
N ASP A 636 5.02 -10.64 5.11
CA ASP A 636 3.63 -10.35 4.76
C ASP A 636 3.01 -9.31 5.70
N GLY A 637 3.38 -9.33 6.99
CA GLY A 637 3.04 -8.27 7.93
C GLY A 637 3.56 -6.90 7.50
N ILE A 638 4.83 -6.80 7.10
CA ILE A 638 5.48 -5.57 6.61
C ILE A 638 4.83 -5.07 5.32
N VAL A 639 4.55 -5.97 4.37
CA VAL A 639 3.84 -5.65 3.13
C VAL A 639 2.45 -5.10 3.44
N GLN A 640 1.71 -5.72 4.36
CA GLN A 640 0.39 -5.23 4.78
C GLN A 640 0.48 -3.84 5.42
N ALA A 641 1.50 -3.59 6.24
CA ALA A 641 1.74 -2.25 6.78
C ALA A 641 2.00 -1.21 5.68
N ALA A 642 2.70 -1.56 4.61
CA ALA A 642 2.90 -0.69 3.45
C ALA A 642 1.63 -0.52 2.59
N VAL A 643 0.67 -1.45 2.62
CA VAL A 643 -0.67 -1.26 2.03
C VAL A 643 -1.44 -0.21 2.83
N ASP A 644 -1.44 -0.36 4.16
CA ASP A 644 -2.24 0.48 5.06
C ASP A 644 -1.68 1.90 5.19
N ASN A 645 -0.37 2.05 5.09
CA ASN A 645 0.35 3.31 5.19
C ASN A 645 0.80 3.78 3.80
N TYR A 646 0.64 5.07 3.49
CA TYR A 646 0.94 5.63 2.16
C TYR A 646 0.18 5.00 0.97
N GLY A 647 -0.91 4.28 1.24
CA GLY A 647 -1.85 3.81 0.21
C GLY A 647 -1.29 2.75 -0.73
N GLY A 648 -0.32 1.95 -0.29
CA GLY A 648 0.26 0.87 -1.08
C GLY A 648 1.35 1.31 -2.08
N GLU A 649 1.82 2.56 -2.02
CA GLU A 649 2.83 3.11 -2.94
C GLU A 649 4.09 2.22 -3.04
N ASP A 650 4.51 1.64 -1.91
CA ASP A 650 5.79 0.93 -1.80
C ASP A 650 5.68 -0.59 -1.91
N VAL A 651 4.45 -1.13 -2.04
CA VAL A 651 4.18 -2.58 -1.98
C VAL A 651 5.04 -3.35 -2.98
N CYS A 652 5.11 -2.89 -4.22
CA CYS A 652 5.88 -3.59 -5.25
C CYS A 652 7.39 -3.41 -5.12
N LEU A 653 7.85 -2.27 -4.58
CA LEU A 653 9.26 -2.05 -4.28
C LEU A 653 9.74 -3.00 -3.17
N ILE A 654 8.93 -3.16 -2.12
CA ILE A 654 9.20 -4.06 -1.00
C ILE A 654 9.18 -5.52 -1.48
N TRP A 655 8.17 -5.91 -2.27
CA TRP A 655 8.10 -7.25 -2.85
C TRP A 655 9.30 -7.57 -3.74
N GLN A 656 9.74 -6.61 -4.56
CA GLN A 656 10.90 -6.81 -5.42
C GLN A 656 12.17 -7.02 -4.59
N ALA A 657 12.41 -6.19 -3.56
CA ALA A 657 13.58 -6.34 -2.69
C ALA A 657 13.60 -7.69 -1.96
N PHE A 658 12.46 -8.14 -1.42
CA PHE A 658 12.36 -9.47 -0.83
C PHE A 658 12.54 -10.59 -1.86
N ALA A 659 11.98 -10.44 -3.07
CA ALA A 659 12.14 -11.42 -4.15
C ALA A 659 13.60 -11.53 -4.58
N ASP A 660 14.33 -10.42 -4.74
CA ASP A 660 15.75 -10.42 -5.09
C ASP A 660 16.61 -11.16 -4.05
N PHE A 661 16.21 -11.10 -2.77
CA PHE A 661 16.84 -11.86 -1.67
C PHE A 661 16.46 -13.36 -1.63
N GLY A 662 15.45 -13.78 -2.38
CA GLY A 662 14.93 -15.15 -2.36
C GLY A 662 13.73 -15.37 -1.43
N LEU A 663 13.13 -14.32 -0.90
CA LEU A 663 11.90 -14.33 -0.09
C LEU A 663 10.68 -13.79 -0.87
N GLY A 664 10.61 -14.07 -2.17
CA GLY A 664 9.51 -13.70 -3.07
C GLY A 664 8.19 -14.42 -2.77
N ALA A 665 7.14 -14.09 -3.53
CA ALA A 665 5.81 -14.66 -3.38
C ALA A 665 5.75 -16.18 -3.64
N ASP A 666 6.72 -16.70 -4.41
CA ASP A 666 6.92 -18.11 -4.71
C ASP A 666 7.87 -18.83 -3.73
N ALA A 667 8.33 -18.16 -2.68
CA ALA A 667 9.17 -18.78 -1.65
C ALA A 667 8.36 -19.82 -0.85
N VAL A 668 9.00 -20.93 -0.45
CA VAL A 668 8.35 -21.99 0.33
C VAL A 668 8.86 -21.94 1.77
N PRO A 669 8.08 -21.35 2.71
CA PRO A 669 8.58 -21.08 4.06
C PRO A 669 8.59 -22.28 4.99
N GLY A 670 8.03 -23.43 4.58
CA GLY A 670 7.93 -24.60 5.45
C GLY A 670 7.02 -24.38 6.65
N THR A 671 7.47 -24.72 7.85
CA THR A 671 6.76 -24.45 9.11
C THR A 671 7.66 -23.60 10.03
N PRO A 672 7.08 -22.98 11.08
CA PRO A 672 7.88 -22.28 12.08
C PRO A 672 8.91 -23.16 12.80
N ALA A 673 8.82 -24.49 12.72
CA ALA A 673 9.70 -25.47 13.37
C ALA A 673 10.69 -26.14 12.39
N THR A 674 11.08 -25.42 11.34
CA THR A 674 12.10 -25.88 10.40
C THR A 674 12.82 -24.69 9.75
N THR A 675 14.12 -24.86 9.49
CA THR A 675 14.92 -23.98 8.63
C THR A 675 15.10 -24.54 7.20
N VAL A 676 14.46 -25.68 6.89
CA VAL A 676 14.39 -26.20 5.52
C VAL A 676 13.32 -25.44 4.76
N VAL A 677 13.76 -24.49 3.95
CA VAL A 677 12.94 -23.58 3.13
C VAL A 677 13.42 -23.61 1.68
N VAL A 678 12.65 -23.02 0.77
CA VAL A 678 13.04 -22.88 -0.64
C VAL A 678 12.95 -21.42 -1.05
N ASN A 679 13.96 -20.94 -1.76
CA ASN A 679 14.00 -19.60 -2.30
C ASN A 679 12.85 -19.38 -3.30
N GLY A 680 12.26 -18.20 -3.27
CA GLY A 680 11.38 -17.68 -4.31
C GLY A 680 11.90 -16.34 -4.79
N PHE A 681 12.02 -16.16 -6.09
CA PHE A 681 12.60 -14.94 -6.69
C PHE A 681 11.57 -14.14 -7.47
N SER A 682 10.28 -14.47 -7.36
CA SER A 682 9.20 -13.81 -8.09
C SER A 682 8.41 -12.91 -7.14
N PRO A 683 8.24 -11.60 -7.42
CA PRO A 683 7.22 -10.80 -6.73
C PRO A 683 5.82 -11.26 -7.17
N PRO A 684 4.74 -10.85 -6.47
CA PRO A 684 3.37 -11.08 -6.92
C PRO A 684 3.15 -10.59 -8.34
N ARG A 685 2.23 -11.20 -9.08
CA ARG A 685 2.01 -10.90 -10.50
C ARG A 685 1.75 -9.42 -10.76
N GLU A 686 1.00 -8.76 -9.88
CA GLU A 686 0.72 -7.32 -9.93
C GLU A 686 1.95 -6.42 -9.74
N CYS A 687 3.05 -6.97 -9.22
CA CYS A 687 4.31 -6.27 -8.97
C CYS A 687 5.43 -6.69 -9.92
N GLN A 688 5.17 -7.60 -10.86
CA GLN A 688 6.12 -7.95 -11.90
C GLN A 688 6.19 -6.84 -12.96
N ALA A 689 7.37 -6.66 -13.57
CA ALA A 689 7.52 -5.71 -14.66
C ALA A 689 6.66 -6.16 -15.86
N ASP A 690 5.59 -5.42 -16.14
CA ASP A 690 4.65 -5.70 -17.23
C ASP A 690 4.60 -4.49 -18.18
N PHE A 691 4.79 -4.78 -19.47
CA PHE A 691 4.64 -3.79 -20.54
C PHE A 691 3.39 -4.11 -21.34
N THR A 692 2.63 -3.07 -21.68
CA THR A 692 1.53 -3.23 -22.63
C THR A 692 2.07 -3.12 -24.06
N LEU A 693 1.56 -3.93 -24.97
CA LEU A 693 1.90 -3.87 -26.38
C LEU A 693 0.62 -3.54 -27.16
N SER A 694 0.66 -2.46 -27.91
CA SER A 694 -0.38 -2.11 -28.87
C SER A 694 0.26 -1.73 -30.21
N VAL A 695 -0.39 -2.09 -31.32
CA VAL A 695 0.09 -1.86 -32.67
C VAL A 695 -0.99 -1.09 -33.43
N THR A 696 -0.60 0.00 -34.09
CA THR A 696 -1.50 0.86 -34.84
C THR A 696 -0.98 1.13 -36.27
N PRO A 697 -1.85 1.09 -37.30
CA PRO A 697 -3.21 0.55 -37.25
C PRO A 697 -3.20 -0.98 -37.00
N ASP A 698 -4.32 -1.55 -36.56
CA ASP A 698 -4.51 -2.99 -36.37
C ASP A 698 -4.65 -3.74 -37.70
N GLU A 699 -5.15 -3.09 -38.74
CA GLU A 699 -5.21 -3.63 -40.11
C GLU A 699 -4.74 -2.60 -41.15
N LEU A 700 -4.00 -3.06 -42.17
CA LEU A 700 -3.52 -2.20 -43.26
C LEU A 700 -3.63 -2.88 -44.63
N ALA A 701 -4.10 -2.13 -45.63
CA ALA A 701 -4.17 -2.57 -47.02
C ALA A 701 -3.14 -1.84 -47.90
N VAL A 702 -2.29 -2.59 -48.63
CA VAL A 702 -1.17 -2.02 -49.39
C VAL A 702 -1.07 -2.60 -50.80
N CYS A 703 -0.76 -1.75 -51.77
CA CYS A 703 -0.50 -2.15 -53.15
C CYS A 703 1.01 -2.33 -53.36
N ALA A 704 1.46 -3.55 -53.62
CA ALA A 704 2.85 -3.86 -53.92
C ALA A 704 3.34 -3.01 -55.12
N PRO A 705 4.54 -2.41 -55.06
CA PRO A 705 5.63 -2.68 -54.11
C PRO A 705 5.71 -1.70 -52.92
N ALA A 706 4.63 -1.02 -52.53
CA ALA A 706 4.67 -0.12 -51.37
C ALA A 706 4.87 -0.89 -50.04
N SER A 707 5.53 -0.27 -49.07
CA SER A 707 5.70 -0.82 -47.72
C SER A 707 4.41 -0.69 -46.90
N ALA A 708 4.20 -1.64 -45.98
CA ALA A 708 3.20 -1.54 -44.92
C ALA A 708 3.89 -1.06 -43.63
N ASP A 709 3.47 0.08 -43.10
CA ASP A 709 4.11 0.73 -41.96
C ASP A 709 3.12 0.78 -40.77
N TYR A 710 3.57 0.28 -39.63
CA TYR A 710 2.85 0.20 -38.35
C TYR A 710 3.67 0.88 -37.24
N VAL A 711 2.99 1.28 -36.16
CA VAL A 711 3.61 1.78 -34.92
C VAL A 711 3.29 0.81 -33.80
N VAL A 712 4.32 0.28 -33.15
CA VAL A 712 4.22 -0.53 -31.93
C VAL A 712 4.42 0.39 -30.74
N ASP A 713 3.35 0.68 -30.01
CA ASP A 713 3.37 1.42 -28.76
C ASP A 713 3.52 0.46 -27.58
N LEU A 714 4.61 0.65 -26.83
CA LEU A 714 4.90 -0.04 -25.60
C LEU A 714 4.55 0.86 -24.41
N GLY A 715 3.57 0.47 -23.61
CA GLY A 715 3.26 1.11 -22.33
C GLY A 715 3.88 0.35 -21.16
N VAL A 716 3.70 0.88 -19.95
CA VAL A 716 4.05 0.20 -18.69
C VAL A 716 2.78 0.08 -17.85
N ASN A 717 2.55 -1.07 -17.22
CA ASN A 717 1.53 -1.20 -16.17
C ASN A 717 2.16 -0.75 -14.85
N PRO A 718 1.79 0.41 -14.28
CA PRO A 718 2.36 0.85 -13.02
C PRO A 718 2.06 -0.20 -11.92
N PRO A 719 3.02 -0.47 -11.01
CA PRO A 719 4.24 0.31 -10.74
C PRO A 719 5.51 -0.22 -11.45
N ALA A 720 5.38 -0.99 -12.54
CA ALA A 720 6.51 -1.64 -13.23
C ALA A 720 7.65 -0.71 -13.66
N VAL A 721 8.89 -1.23 -13.59
CA VAL A 721 10.14 -0.60 -14.02
C VAL A 721 10.27 -0.64 -15.56
N PRO A 722 10.85 0.39 -16.22
CA PRO A 722 11.17 0.36 -17.65
C PRO A 722 11.96 -0.87 -18.10
N ALA A 723 11.34 -1.76 -18.88
CA ALA A 723 11.98 -2.96 -19.44
C ALA A 723 12.44 -2.74 -20.90
N ALA A 724 13.56 -3.36 -21.28
CA ALA A 724 14.01 -3.42 -22.67
C ALA A 724 13.30 -4.57 -23.40
N VAL A 725 12.37 -4.23 -24.28
CA VAL A 725 11.53 -5.18 -25.02
C VAL A 725 12.13 -5.45 -26.40
N THR A 726 12.42 -6.72 -26.68
CA THR A 726 12.81 -7.21 -28.00
C THR A 726 11.55 -7.52 -28.81
N LEU A 727 11.40 -6.86 -29.96
CA LEU A 727 10.25 -7.02 -30.85
C LEU A 727 10.55 -8.01 -31.98
N SER A 728 9.55 -8.81 -32.35
CA SER A 728 9.60 -9.76 -33.45
C SER A 728 8.26 -9.84 -34.18
N LEU A 729 8.27 -10.31 -35.43
CA LEU A 729 7.09 -10.49 -36.28
C LEU A 729 7.09 -11.92 -36.84
N SER A 730 5.97 -12.62 -36.70
CA SER A 730 5.68 -13.89 -37.39
C SER A 730 4.50 -13.72 -38.36
N GLY A 731 4.29 -14.67 -39.28
CA GLY A 731 3.17 -14.65 -40.23
C GLY A 731 3.32 -13.72 -41.44
N ALA A 732 4.47 -13.05 -41.61
CA ALA A 732 4.70 -12.15 -42.74
C ALA A 732 4.65 -12.86 -44.11
N PRO A 733 4.16 -12.20 -45.18
CA PRO A 733 4.06 -12.79 -46.52
C PRO A 733 5.39 -13.35 -47.04
N ALA A 734 5.36 -14.47 -47.74
CA ALA A 734 6.54 -15.03 -48.39
C ALA A 734 7.15 -14.02 -49.38
N GLY A 735 8.40 -13.63 -49.16
CA GLY A 735 9.11 -12.61 -49.96
C GLY A 735 9.08 -11.20 -49.36
N ALA A 736 8.35 -10.97 -48.26
CA ALA A 736 8.39 -9.71 -47.51
C ALA A 736 9.57 -9.64 -46.53
N THR A 737 9.99 -8.44 -46.15
CA THR A 737 11.03 -8.22 -45.13
C THR A 737 10.56 -7.21 -44.09
N ALA A 738 10.53 -7.59 -42.82
CA ALA A 738 10.09 -6.72 -41.71
C ALA A 738 11.27 -6.16 -40.92
N THR A 739 11.15 -4.90 -40.50
CA THR A 739 12.16 -4.20 -39.67
C THR A 739 11.50 -3.38 -38.58
N PHE A 740 12.07 -3.40 -37.38
CA PHE A 740 11.65 -2.59 -36.24
C PHE A 740 12.71 -1.51 -35.92
N ALA A 741 12.28 -0.30 -35.54
CA ALA A 741 13.18 0.78 -35.17
C ALA A 741 12.56 1.73 -34.11
N PRO A 742 13.10 1.77 -32.86
CA PRO A 742 14.21 0.98 -32.32
C PRO A 742 13.83 -0.48 -31.97
N ASN A 743 14.80 -1.39 -31.95
CA ASN A 743 14.65 -2.77 -31.45
C ASN A 743 16.00 -3.30 -30.90
N PRO A 744 16.13 -3.61 -29.60
CA PRO A 744 15.10 -3.52 -28.55
C PRO A 744 14.62 -2.09 -28.30
N ALA A 745 13.39 -1.95 -27.78
CA ALA A 745 12.78 -0.68 -27.37
C ALA A 745 12.51 -0.69 -25.86
N THR A 746 12.81 0.41 -25.16
CA THR A 746 12.62 0.50 -23.70
C THR A 746 11.27 1.13 -23.37
N ALA A 747 10.36 0.38 -22.73
CA ALA A 747 9.03 0.89 -22.38
C ALA A 747 9.11 1.99 -21.29
N PRO A 748 8.30 3.07 -21.34
CA PRO A 748 7.34 3.39 -22.40
C PRO A 748 8.04 3.99 -23.64
N ALA A 749 7.78 3.43 -24.82
CA ALA A 749 8.32 3.90 -26.09
C ALA A 749 7.48 3.44 -27.28
N ALA A 750 7.68 4.07 -28.43
CA ALA A 750 7.15 3.61 -29.70
C ALA A 750 8.27 3.03 -30.58
N SER A 751 7.98 1.94 -31.29
CA SER A 751 8.85 1.35 -32.32
C SER A 751 8.13 1.29 -33.65
N ALA A 752 8.77 1.79 -34.71
CA ALA A 752 8.22 1.70 -36.06
C ALA A 752 8.45 0.31 -36.64
N LEU A 753 7.39 -0.38 -37.05
CA LEU A 753 7.44 -1.62 -37.82
C LEU A 753 7.21 -1.30 -39.30
N SER A 754 8.19 -1.57 -40.15
CA SER A 754 8.07 -1.43 -41.62
C SER A 754 8.24 -2.77 -42.31
N ILE A 755 7.26 -3.15 -43.12
CA ILE A 755 7.23 -4.40 -43.90
C ILE A 755 7.38 -4.05 -45.38
N ALA A 756 8.55 -4.36 -45.94
CA ALA A 756 8.82 -4.20 -47.36
C ALA A 756 8.22 -5.37 -48.15
N THR A 757 7.45 -5.08 -49.20
CA THR A 757 6.71 -6.06 -50.01
C THR A 757 7.22 -6.32 -51.46
N PRO A 758 8.44 -5.91 -51.90
CA PRO A 758 8.84 -6.15 -53.29
C PRO A 758 9.05 -7.65 -53.55
N GLY A 759 8.12 -8.26 -54.29
CA GLY A 759 8.13 -9.69 -54.61
C GLY A 759 7.34 -10.56 -53.64
N ALA A 760 6.61 -9.95 -52.69
CA ALA A 760 5.68 -10.66 -51.83
C ALA A 760 4.41 -11.10 -52.60
N THR A 761 3.93 -12.31 -52.31
CA THR A 761 2.70 -12.85 -52.91
C THR A 761 1.47 -12.10 -52.35
N PRO A 762 0.52 -11.65 -53.19
CA PRO A 762 -0.74 -11.05 -52.73
C PRO A 762 -1.56 -12.00 -51.87
N GLY A 763 -2.34 -11.45 -50.95
CA GLY A 763 -3.20 -12.18 -50.03
C GLY A 763 -3.52 -11.35 -48.79
N THR A 764 -4.35 -11.92 -47.93
CA THR A 764 -4.61 -11.39 -46.58
C THR A 764 -3.81 -12.21 -45.59
N PHE A 765 -3.09 -11.53 -44.70
CA PHE A 765 -2.18 -12.15 -43.75
C PHE A 765 -2.49 -11.64 -42.36
N THR A 766 -2.72 -12.55 -41.42
CA THR A 766 -2.65 -12.27 -39.98
C THR A 766 -1.20 -12.45 -39.55
N MET A 767 -0.61 -11.39 -39.02
CA MET A 767 0.78 -11.39 -38.58
C MET A 767 0.81 -11.08 -37.09
N THR A 768 1.64 -11.78 -36.33
CA THR A 768 1.73 -11.56 -34.87
C THR A 768 2.98 -10.74 -34.56
N VAL A 769 2.78 -9.56 -33.98
CA VAL A 769 3.86 -8.78 -33.36
C VAL A 769 4.02 -9.28 -31.93
N THR A 770 5.23 -9.70 -31.57
CA THR A 770 5.55 -10.16 -30.20
C THR A 770 6.64 -9.29 -29.60
N GLY A 771 6.41 -8.79 -28.39
CA GLY A 771 7.42 -8.21 -27.52
C GLY A 771 7.85 -9.20 -26.45
N ASP A 772 9.14 -9.24 -26.14
CA ASP A 772 9.74 -10.11 -25.13
C ASP A 772 10.78 -9.32 -24.32
N ASP A 773 10.67 -9.32 -22.99
CA ASP A 773 11.55 -8.57 -22.08
C ASP A 773 12.86 -9.30 -21.69
N GLY A 774 13.10 -10.50 -22.25
CA GLY A 774 14.23 -11.34 -21.87
C GLY A 774 13.83 -12.67 -21.22
N GLY A 775 12.53 -12.99 -21.20
CA GLY A 775 11.98 -14.31 -20.85
C GLY A 775 11.00 -14.33 -19.67
N THR A 776 10.68 -13.18 -19.08
CA THR A 776 9.78 -13.09 -17.92
C THR A 776 8.35 -12.73 -18.34
N PHE A 777 8.21 -11.81 -19.29
CA PHE A 777 6.92 -11.38 -19.80
C PHE A 777 6.91 -11.24 -21.34
N ARG A 778 5.83 -11.73 -21.95
CA ARG A 778 5.61 -11.68 -23.40
C ARG A 778 4.20 -11.17 -23.70
N ALA A 779 4.12 -10.06 -24.41
CA ALA A 779 2.88 -9.58 -25.00
C ALA A 779 2.91 -9.78 -26.51
N SER A 780 1.78 -10.15 -27.08
CA SER A 780 1.63 -10.26 -28.53
C SER A 780 0.34 -9.61 -28.98
N GLN A 781 0.34 -9.07 -30.19
CA GLN A 781 -0.85 -8.60 -30.86
C GLN A 781 -0.82 -9.04 -32.31
N ASP A 782 -1.95 -9.59 -32.75
CA ASP A 782 -2.18 -9.88 -34.16
C ASP A 782 -2.57 -8.60 -34.91
N ILE A 783 -1.97 -8.42 -36.08
CA ILE A 783 -2.24 -7.33 -37.01
C ILE A 783 -2.53 -7.90 -38.40
N GLY A 784 -3.45 -7.27 -39.11
CA GLY A 784 -3.83 -7.64 -40.46
C GLY A 784 -3.02 -6.89 -41.53
N LEU A 785 -2.58 -7.60 -42.55
CA LEU A 785 -2.03 -7.04 -43.79
C LEU A 785 -2.77 -7.62 -45.00
N ALA A 786 -3.51 -6.77 -45.71
CA ALA A 786 -4.07 -7.08 -47.02
C ALA A 786 -3.12 -6.57 -48.12
N LEU A 787 -2.42 -7.49 -48.78
CA LEU A 787 -1.45 -7.17 -49.83
C LEU A 787 -2.03 -7.47 -51.21
N TYR A 788 -2.06 -6.44 -52.06
CA TYR A 788 -2.53 -6.53 -53.45
C TYR A 788 -1.38 -6.26 -54.41
N ASN A 789 -1.48 -6.73 -55.67
CA ASN A 789 -0.53 -6.39 -56.73
C ASN A 789 -1.17 -5.92 -58.05
N ALA A 790 -2.50 -5.84 -58.08
CA ALA A 790 -3.27 -5.35 -59.21
C ALA A 790 -4.56 -4.66 -58.72
N PRO A 791 -5.14 -3.73 -59.50
CA PRO A 791 -6.48 -3.22 -59.23
C PRO A 791 -7.50 -4.35 -59.09
N ALA A 792 -8.56 -4.12 -58.33
CA ALA A 792 -9.58 -5.12 -58.06
C ALA A 792 -10.25 -5.63 -59.37
N GLY A 793 -10.62 -6.91 -59.37
CA GLY A 793 -11.41 -7.54 -60.43
C GLY A 793 -12.86 -7.08 -60.41
N GLN A 794 -13.56 -7.22 -61.53
CA GLN A 794 -14.99 -6.90 -61.57
C GLN A 794 -15.78 -8.05 -60.91
N PRO A 795 -16.62 -7.77 -59.88
CA PRO A 795 -17.43 -8.80 -59.24
C PRO A 795 -18.44 -9.47 -60.17
N VAL A 796 -18.89 -10.66 -59.80
CA VAL A 796 -19.95 -11.39 -60.51
C VAL A 796 -21.18 -11.53 -59.60
N PRO A 797 -22.32 -10.87 -59.91
CA PRO A 797 -23.55 -11.03 -59.13
C PRO A 797 -24.03 -12.48 -59.07
N VAL A 798 -24.31 -12.99 -57.87
CA VAL A 798 -24.75 -14.37 -57.62
C VAL A 798 -26.19 -14.43 -57.13
N ALA A 799 -26.59 -13.57 -56.17
CA ALA A 799 -27.95 -13.53 -55.65
C ALA A 799 -28.33 -12.09 -55.25
N PRO A 800 -29.58 -11.63 -55.48
CA PRO A 800 -30.54 -12.20 -56.41
C PRO A 800 -29.97 -12.26 -57.83
N VAL A 801 -30.17 -13.39 -58.52
CA VAL A 801 -29.77 -13.55 -59.92
C VAL A 801 -30.53 -12.55 -60.80
N ASP A 802 -29.91 -12.13 -61.90
CA ASP A 802 -30.52 -11.12 -62.77
C ASP A 802 -31.88 -11.57 -63.32
N GLY A 803 -32.89 -10.75 -63.09
CA GLY A 803 -34.28 -11.00 -63.46
C GLY A 803 -35.06 -11.93 -62.52
N ALA A 804 -34.55 -12.25 -61.32
CA ALA A 804 -35.27 -13.10 -60.36
C ALA A 804 -36.66 -12.55 -60.02
N GLU A 805 -37.69 -13.42 -59.98
CA GLU A 805 -39.05 -13.07 -59.57
C GLU A 805 -39.37 -13.67 -58.20
N ARG A 806 -40.31 -13.06 -57.47
CA ARG A 806 -40.76 -13.50 -56.12
C ARG A 806 -39.67 -13.53 -55.05
N VAL A 807 -38.71 -12.63 -55.15
CA VAL A 807 -37.66 -12.47 -54.12
C VAL A 807 -38.28 -11.92 -52.83
N GLY A 808 -37.83 -12.36 -51.66
CA GLY A 808 -38.30 -11.87 -50.36
C GLY A 808 -38.16 -10.35 -50.21
N LEU A 809 -38.88 -9.74 -49.26
CA LEU A 809 -38.88 -8.29 -49.08
C LEU A 809 -37.57 -7.75 -48.45
N ALA A 810 -36.73 -8.63 -47.91
CA ALA A 810 -35.39 -8.32 -47.40
C ALA A 810 -34.35 -9.31 -48.00
N PRO A 811 -33.97 -9.17 -49.28
CA PRO A 811 -33.07 -10.12 -49.92
C PRO A 811 -31.61 -9.98 -49.48
N LEU A 812 -30.94 -11.12 -49.32
CA LEU A 812 -29.48 -11.20 -49.27
C LEU A 812 -28.90 -10.96 -50.67
N PHE A 813 -28.02 -9.97 -50.78
CA PHE A 813 -27.21 -9.71 -51.97
C PHE A 813 -25.89 -10.47 -51.83
N ARG A 814 -25.49 -11.23 -52.86
CA ARG A 814 -24.24 -12.02 -52.90
C ARG A 814 -23.57 -11.91 -54.26
N TRP A 815 -22.25 -11.86 -54.30
CA TRP A 815 -21.44 -11.84 -55.52
C TRP A 815 -20.13 -12.63 -55.34
N ASP A 816 -19.47 -12.98 -56.44
CA ASP A 816 -18.09 -13.48 -56.42
C ASP A 816 -17.12 -12.30 -56.65
N ASP A 817 -15.97 -12.30 -55.96
CA ASP A 817 -15.01 -11.18 -55.92
C ASP A 817 -14.46 -10.75 -57.30
N GLY A 818 -14.35 -11.67 -58.26
CA GLY A 818 -13.71 -11.40 -59.55
C GLY A 818 -12.18 -11.20 -59.48
N GLY A 819 -11.61 -11.13 -58.26
CA GLY A 819 -10.19 -11.27 -57.95
C GLY A 819 -9.57 -10.04 -57.27
N GLN A 820 -8.88 -10.25 -56.15
CA GLN A 820 -8.14 -9.21 -55.39
C GLN A 820 -9.00 -8.03 -54.91
N GLY A 821 -10.31 -8.18 -54.71
CA GLY A 821 -11.11 -7.18 -54.01
C GLY A 821 -10.83 -7.19 -52.51
N GLY A 822 -10.75 -6.00 -51.91
CA GLY A 822 -10.62 -5.82 -50.46
C GLY A 822 -11.91 -5.33 -49.80
N SER A 823 -12.67 -4.52 -50.52
CA SER A 823 -14.01 -4.10 -50.13
C SER A 823 -14.88 -3.91 -51.36
N TYR A 824 -16.18 -3.82 -51.17
CA TYR A 824 -17.17 -3.75 -52.24
C TYR A 824 -18.12 -2.60 -51.98
N GLU A 825 -18.38 -1.81 -53.01
CA GLU A 825 -19.46 -0.82 -52.98
C GLU A 825 -20.70 -1.43 -53.60
N LEU A 826 -21.74 -1.63 -52.80
CA LEU A 826 -23.04 -2.16 -53.21
C LEU A 826 -24.07 -1.03 -53.22
N THR A 827 -24.84 -0.92 -54.30
CA THR A 827 -25.93 0.06 -54.43
C THR A 827 -27.21 -0.64 -54.89
N LEU A 828 -28.33 -0.34 -54.24
CA LEU A 828 -29.69 -0.76 -54.59
C LEU A 828 -30.53 0.44 -55.04
N ALA A 829 -31.30 0.30 -56.11
CA ALA A 829 -32.10 1.35 -56.72
C ALA A 829 -33.47 0.84 -57.21
N SER A 830 -34.42 1.76 -57.35
CA SER A 830 -35.75 1.49 -57.92
C SER A 830 -35.81 1.65 -59.45
N ASP A 831 -34.71 2.08 -60.09
CA ASP A 831 -34.62 2.24 -61.54
C ASP A 831 -33.26 1.80 -62.08
N ALA A 832 -33.26 1.29 -63.32
CA ALA A 832 -32.07 0.78 -64.00
C ALA A 832 -30.99 1.83 -64.30
N ALA A 833 -31.31 3.12 -64.21
CA ALA A 833 -30.31 4.18 -64.40
C ALA A 833 -29.64 4.59 -63.08
N TYR A 834 -30.00 3.94 -61.95
CA TYR A 834 -29.53 4.25 -60.60
C TYR A 834 -29.70 5.74 -60.25
N THR A 835 -30.79 6.36 -60.73
CA THR A 835 -31.12 7.76 -60.43
C THR A 835 -31.89 7.91 -59.13
N SER A 836 -32.59 6.85 -58.72
CA SER A 836 -33.41 6.72 -57.51
C SER A 836 -32.84 5.59 -56.65
N VAL A 837 -31.64 5.84 -56.11
CA VAL A 837 -30.96 4.95 -55.17
C VAL A 837 -31.79 4.84 -53.89
N ILE A 838 -32.05 3.61 -53.47
CA ILE A 838 -32.77 3.26 -52.24
C ILE A 838 -31.79 3.13 -51.09
N ALA A 839 -30.72 2.37 -51.32
CA ALA A 839 -29.68 2.13 -50.34
C ALA A 839 -28.33 1.95 -51.02
N SER A 840 -27.25 2.28 -50.31
CA SER A 840 -25.89 2.01 -50.74
C SER A 840 -25.04 1.75 -49.51
N THR A 841 -24.09 0.83 -49.63
CA THR A 841 -23.17 0.49 -48.54
C THR A 841 -21.79 0.16 -49.10
N THR A 842 -20.81 0.09 -48.21
CA THR A 842 -19.52 -0.54 -48.47
C THR A 842 -19.34 -1.68 -47.49
N THR A 843 -18.92 -2.85 -47.97
CA THR A 843 -18.73 -4.06 -47.16
C THR A 843 -17.43 -4.76 -47.56
N THR A 844 -16.77 -5.45 -46.64
CA THR A 844 -15.64 -6.35 -46.92
C THR A 844 -16.10 -7.74 -47.33
N GLU A 845 -17.33 -8.10 -46.96
CA GLU A 845 -17.93 -9.39 -47.29
C GLU A 845 -18.47 -9.41 -48.71
N ALA A 846 -18.39 -10.56 -49.38
CA ALA A 846 -18.97 -10.77 -50.70
C ALA A 846 -20.50 -10.95 -50.68
N SER A 847 -21.13 -10.50 -49.59
CA SER A 847 -22.58 -10.48 -49.42
C SER A 847 -23.03 -9.36 -48.48
N HIS A 848 -24.30 -8.97 -48.56
CA HIS A 848 -24.90 -7.97 -47.68
C HIS A 848 -26.44 -8.05 -47.73
N THR A 849 -27.10 -7.84 -46.59
CA THR A 849 -28.55 -7.60 -46.52
C THR A 849 -28.77 -6.18 -46.04
N PHE A 850 -29.60 -5.41 -46.74
CA PHE A 850 -29.96 -4.08 -46.27
C PHE A 850 -31.00 -4.18 -45.15
N ASP A 851 -30.84 -3.37 -44.11
CA ASP A 851 -31.86 -3.17 -43.07
C ASP A 851 -33.00 -2.29 -43.58
N LEU A 852 -33.76 -2.82 -44.55
CA LEU A 852 -34.94 -2.18 -45.12
C LEU A 852 -35.87 -3.24 -45.71
N THR A 853 -37.17 -3.02 -45.57
CA THR A 853 -38.19 -3.83 -46.22
C THR A 853 -38.58 -3.21 -47.55
N LEU A 854 -38.45 -3.97 -48.63
CA LEU A 854 -38.81 -3.55 -49.98
C LEU A 854 -40.31 -3.65 -50.22
N ASP A 855 -40.85 -2.77 -51.06
CA ASP A 855 -42.25 -2.86 -51.48
C ASP A 855 -42.51 -4.20 -52.21
N PRO A 856 -43.65 -4.88 -51.95
CA PRO A 856 -44.00 -6.13 -52.63
C PRO A 856 -44.37 -5.88 -54.10
N PHE A 857 -44.13 -6.87 -54.96
CA PHE A 857 -44.39 -6.82 -56.41
C PHE A 857 -43.67 -5.69 -57.16
N ALA A 858 -42.54 -5.20 -56.64
CA ALA A 858 -41.76 -4.12 -57.22
C ALA A 858 -40.43 -4.65 -57.78
N THR A 859 -39.98 -4.09 -58.90
CA THR A 859 -38.70 -4.42 -59.52
C THR A 859 -37.62 -3.47 -59.02
N TYR A 860 -36.48 -4.03 -58.63
CA TYR A 860 -35.31 -3.32 -58.13
C TYR A 860 -34.05 -3.69 -58.92
N TYR A 861 -33.08 -2.79 -58.90
CA TYR A 861 -31.80 -2.90 -59.59
C TYR A 861 -30.68 -2.74 -58.57
N TRP A 862 -29.69 -3.62 -58.60
CA TRP A 862 -28.55 -3.54 -57.71
C TRP A 862 -27.25 -3.66 -58.49
N ARG A 863 -26.20 -3.00 -57.99
CA ARG A 863 -24.87 -3.05 -58.61
C ARG A 863 -23.80 -3.13 -57.55
N VAL A 864 -22.70 -3.78 -57.89
CA VAL A 864 -21.55 -3.95 -57.01
C VAL A 864 -20.24 -3.75 -57.77
N ARG A 865 -19.26 -3.08 -57.18
CA ARG A 865 -17.87 -3.03 -57.65
C ARG A 865 -16.92 -3.38 -56.52
N ALA A 866 -15.80 -4.03 -56.83
CA ALA A 866 -14.74 -4.29 -55.89
C ALA A 866 -13.74 -3.12 -55.87
N MET A 867 -13.13 -2.91 -54.72
CA MET A 867 -12.17 -1.84 -54.43
C MET A 867 -11.00 -2.45 -53.66
N ASN A 868 -9.79 -1.98 -53.95
CA ASN A 868 -8.59 -2.30 -53.19
C ASN A 868 -7.59 -1.14 -53.25
N SER A 869 -6.47 -1.24 -52.55
CA SER A 869 -5.46 -0.17 -52.52
C SER A 869 -4.70 0.03 -53.84
N CYS A 870 -4.82 -0.89 -54.80
CA CYS A 870 -4.30 -0.74 -56.16
C CYS A 870 -5.29 -0.06 -57.14
N GLY A 871 -6.58 0.01 -56.80
CA GLY A 871 -7.62 0.72 -57.55
C GLY A 871 -8.94 -0.06 -57.70
N ASP A 872 -10.02 0.67 -58.00
CA ASP A 872 -11.38 0.13 -58.11
C ASP A 872 -11.65 -0.58 -59.45
N SER A 873 -12.57 -1.55 -59.42
CA SER A 873 -13.13 -2.17 -60.61
C SER A 873 -14.36 -1.42 -61.17
N ALA A 874 -14.86 -1.88 -62.32
CA ALA A 874 -16.13 -1.40 -62.87
C ALA A 874 -17.33 -2.02 -62.13
N PHE A 875 -18.47 -1.35 -62.09
CA PHE A 875 -19.71 -1.92 -61.54
C PHE A 875 -20.21 -3.10 -62.37
N ALA A 876 -20.57 -4.19 -61.70
CA ALA A 876 -21.44 -5.23 -62.23
C ALA A 876 -22.87 -4.97 -61.76
N GLU A 877 -23.86 -5.17 -62.63
CA GLU A 877 -25.26 -4.78 -62.40
C GLU A 877 -26.18 -6.01 -62.53
N SER A 878 -27.26 -6.04 -61.76
CA SER A 878 -28.28 -7.11 -61.74
C SER A 878 -29.64 -6.54 -61.31
N SER A 879 -30.73 -7.27 -61.55
CA SER A 879 -32.10 -6.86 -61.23
C SER A 879 -32.95 -7.99 -60.63
N PHE A 880 -34.01 -7.66 -59.90
CA PHE A 880 -34.97 -8.63 -59.37
C PHE A 880 -36.34 -8.01 -59.09
N THR A 881 -37.37 -8.83 -58.87
CA THR A 881 -38.74 -8.41 -58.51
C THR A 881 -39.20 -9.11 -57.23
N THR A 882 -39.66 -8.32 -56.26
CA THR A 882 -40.13 -8.81 -54.96
C THR A 882 -41.46 -9.57 -55.05
N GLY A 883 -41.65 -10.56 -54.17
CA GLY A 883 -42.87 -11.37 -54.03
C GLY A 883 -43.89 -10.79 -53.03
N ALA A 884 -44.87 -11.61 -52.65
CA ALA A 884 -45.72 -11.35 -51.49
C ALA A 884 -44.95 -11.68 -50.18
N PRO A 885 -45.25 -11.01 -49.05
CA PRO A 885 -44.67 -11.34 -47.73
C PRO A 885 -44.90 -12.79 -47.28
N GLY A 886 -44.04 -13.29 -46.37
CA GLY A 886 -43.76 -14.70 -46.06
C GLY A 886 -44.89 -15.54 -45.43
N PHE A 887 -44.59 -16.82 -45.19
CA PHE A 887 -45.59 -17.83 -44.78
C PHE A 887 -45.98 -17.75 -43.29
N VAL A 888 -45.00 -17.59 -42.39
CA VAL A 888 -45.23 -17.52 -40.93
C VAL A 888 -44.58 -16.25 -40.36
N LEU A 889 -45.28 -15.53 -39.49
CA LEU A 889 -44.67 -14.54 -38.58
C LEU A 889 -44.51 -15.17 -37.21
N LEU A 890 -43.30 -15.21 -36.70
CA LEU A 890 -42.99 -15.60 -35.33
C LEU A 890 -42.88 -14.34 -34.47
N VAL A 891 -43.80 -14.15 -33.53
CA VAL A 891 -43.78 -13.04 -32.58
C VAL A 891 -43.17 -13.53 -31.28
N ASP A 892 -42.04 -12.94 -30.96
CA ASP A 892 -41.19 -13.25 -29.81
C ASP A 892 -41.45 -12.20 -28.73
N ASP A 893 -42.11 -12.64 -27.65
CA ASP A 893 -42.64 -11.82 -26.57
C ASP A 893 -42.15 -12.34 -25.19
N ASP A 894 -41.00 -13.02 -25.15
CA ASP A 894 -40.53 -13.79 -23.99
C ASP A 894 -39.59 -13.05 -23.02
N ASP A 895 -39.46 -11.73 -23.17
CA ASP A 895 -38.57 -10.85 -22.40
C ASP A 895 -37.06 -11.23 -22.41
N ASN A 896 -36.63 -12.21 -23.22
CA ASN A 896 -35.28 -12.76 -23.30
C ASN A 896 -34.69 -13.32 -21.97
N ASP A 897 -35.52 -13.66 -20.98
CA ASP A 897 -35.07 -14.20 -19.68
C ASP A 897 -35.95 -15.39 -19.18
N PRO A 898 -35.68 -16.63 -19.64
CA PRO A 898 -34.69 -17.01 -20.65
C PRO A 898 -35.19 -16.78 -22.08
N ASP A 899 -34.29 -16.38 -23.01
CA ASP A 899 -34.58 -16.35 -24.47
C ASP A 899 -34.87 -17.78 -24.95
N VAL A 900 -36.13 -18.04 -25.30
CA VAL A 900 -36.63 -19.32 -25.81
C VAL A 900 -36.98 -19.26 -27.29
N ARG A 901 -36.66 -18.17 -27.99
CA ARG A 901 -36.86 -18.02 -29.45
C ARG A 901 -36.23 -19.16 -30.23
N ALA A 902 -35.00 -19.55 -29.88
CA ALA A 902 -34.25 -20.61 -30.55
C ALA A 902 -35.04 -21.93 -30.63
N ALA A 903 -35.88 -22.16 -29.62
CA ALA A 903 -36.70 -23.34 -29.50
C ALA A 903 -37.83 -23.36 -30.57
N TYR A 904 -38.45 -22.22 -30.83
CA TYR A 904 -39.48 -22.06 -31.89
C TYR A 904 -38.88 -22.02 -33.29
N THR A 905 -37.76 -21.31 -33.48
CA THR A 905 -37.09 -21.25 -34.78
C THR A 905 -36.54 -22.61 -35.19
N ALA A 906 -36.02 -23.42 -34.25
CA ALA A 906 -35.60 -24.79 -34.52
C ALA A 906 -36.76 -25.69 -34.96
N ALA A 907 -37.96 -25.54 -34.38
CA ALA A 907 -39.12 -26.30 -34.81
C ALA A 907 -39.63 -25.88 -36.20
N LEU A 908 -39.63 -24.57 -36.51
CA LEU A 908 -39.97 -24.07 -37.85
C LEU A 908 -38.92 -24.46 -38.89
N ALA A 909 -37.64 -24.49 -38.52
CA ALA A 909 -36.55 -24.99 -39.35
C ALA A 909 -36.69 -26.50 -39.62
N ASN A 910 -37.06 -27.30 -38.62
CA ASN A 910 -37.39 -28.73 -38.79
C ASN A 910 -38.61 -28.96 -39.70
N LEU A 911 -39.49 -27.97 -39.87
CA LEU A 911 -40.59 -28.01 -40.84
C LEU A 911 -40.21 -27.40 -42.20
N ALA A 912 -38.98 -26.90 -42.32
CA ALA A 912 -38.49 -26.08 -43.42
C ALA A 912 -39.49 -24.96 -43.80
N MET A 913 -40.08 -24.33 -42.79
CA MET A 913 -41.06 -23.24 -42.95
C MET A 913 -40.38 -21.89 -42.94
N PRO A 914 -40.46 -21.11 -44.05
CA PRO A 914 -39.98 -19.74 -44.07
C PRO A 914 -40.77 -18.89 -43.08
N HIS A 915 -40.05 -18.20 -42.22
CA HIS A 915 -40.63 -17.34 -41.20
C HIS A 915 -39.85 -16.05 -41.07
N ASP A 916 -40.56 -14.97 -40.73
CA ASP A 916 -39.96 -13.74 -40.23
C ASP A 916 -40.13 -13.71 -38.71
N VAL A 917 -39.19 -13.08 -38.00
CA VAL A 917 -39.24 -12.89 -36.54
C VAL A 917 -39.60 -11.44 -36.22
N TRP A 918 -40.54 -11.23 -35.32
CA TRP A 918 -40.90 -9.95 -34.73
C TRP A 918 -40.67 -10.01 -33.23
N ASP A 919 -39.54 -9.46 -32.78
CA ASP A 919 -39.16 -9.37 -31.38
C ASP A 919 -39.78 -8.11 -30.76
N THR A 920 -40.55 -8.25 -29.68
CA THR A 920 -41.18 -7.13 -28.97
C THR A 920 -40.17 -6.36 -28.10
N ALA A 921 -38.97 -6.91 -27.86
CA ALA A 921 -37.87 -6.33 -27.11
C ALA A 921 -38.29 -5.77 -25.74
N ASN A 922 -39.12 -6.53 -25.02
CA ASN A 922 -39.63 -6.19 -23.70
C ASN A 922 -40.43 -4.87 -23.70
N SER A 923 -41.22 -4.63 -24.76
CA SER A 923 -41.96 -3.38 -24.97
C SER A 923 -43.32 -3.61 -25.63
N ASP A 924 -44.23 -2.64 -25.51
CA ASP A 924 -45.53 -2.61 -26.22
C ASP A 924 -45.40 -2.46 -27.76
N ASN A 925 -44.25 -2.79 -28.37
CA ASN A 925 -44.01 -2.69 -29.82
C ASN A 925 -44.58 -3.90 -30.58
N GLU A 926 -45.88 -4.11 -30.41
CA GLU A 926 -46.60 -5.24 -30.99
C GLU A 926 -46.94 -5.01 -32.47
N PRO A 927 -46.97 -6.07 -33.30
CA PRO A 927 -47.29 -5.96 -34.70
C PRO A 927 -48.72 -5.46 -34.91
N THR A 928 -48.87 -4.43 -35.75
CA THR A 928 -50.17 -3.87 -36.11
C THR A 928 -50.97 -4.81 -37.01
N ALA A 929 -52.30 -4.61 -37.09
CA ALA A 929 -53.17 -5.41 -37.95
C ALA A 929 -52.72 -5.44 -39.43
N VAL A 930 -52.08 -4.36 -39.91
CA VAL A 930 -51.56 -4.29 -41.28
C VAL A 930 -50.33 -5.18 -41.45
N GLN A 931 -49.41 -5.18 -40.48
CA GLN A 931 -48.23 -6.05 -40.49
C GLN A 931 -48.64 -7.52 -40.37
N LEU A 932 -49.57 -7.85 -39.48
CA LEU A 932 -50.10 -9.21 -39.35
C LEU A 932 -50.78 -9.70 -40.64
N SER A 933 -51.48 -8.84 -41.37
CA SER A 933 -52.18 -9.21 -42.61
C SER A 933 -51.24 -9.64 -43.77
N ALA A 934 -49.93 -9.43 -43.60
CA ALA A 934 -48.91 -9.83 -44.55
C ALA A 934 -48.59 -11.33 -44.51
N TYR A 935 -49.02 -12.05 -43.46
CA TYR A 935 -48.62 -13.43 -43.18
C TYR A 935 -49.81 -14.40 -43.23
N ASN A 936 -49.54 -15.65 -43.62
CA ASN A 936 -50.55 -16.72 -43.66
C ASN A 936 -50.83 -17.32 -42.28
N ALA A 937 -49.83 -17.34 -41.41
CA ALA A 937 -49.93 -17.78 -40.03
C ALA A 937 -49.08 -16.89 -39.12
N VAL A 938 -49.51 -16.76 -37.87
CA VAL A 938 -48.81 -16.07 -36.79
C VAL A 938 -48.63 -17.07 -35.66
N VAL A 939 -47.40 -17.19 -35.15
CA VAL A 939 -47.05 -17.94 -33.94
C VAL A 939 -46.60 -16.91 -32.92
N TRP A 940 -47.26 -16.84 -31.77
CA TRP A 940 -46.97 -15.88 -30.70
C TRP A 940 -46.68 -16.64 -29.40
N PHE A 941 -45.55 -16.36 -28.77
CA PHE A 941 -45.15 -17.00 -27.52
C PHE A 941 -44.55 -15.98 -26.55
N SER A 942 -44.69 -16.26 -25.24
CA SER A 942 -44.37 -15.30 -24.18
C SER A 942 -43.42 -15.83 -23.08
N GLY A 943 -42.90 -17.06 -23.13
CA GLY A 943 -41.90 -17.54 -22.15
C GLY A 943 -42.26 -17.47 -20.65
N ASP A 944 -41.25 -17.18 -19.80
CA ASP A 944 -41.33 -16.96 -18.33
C ASP A 944 -41.36 -15.48 -17.97
N GLU A 945 -42.50 -14.81 -18.12
CA GLU A 945 -42.57 -13.38 -17.78
C GLU A 945 -42.73 -13.13 -16.27
N PHE A 946 -41.62 -13.04 -15.54
CA PHE A 946 -41.63 -12.60 -14.14
C PHE A 946 -41.64 -11.06 -14.02
N GLY A 947 -42.84 -10.47 -13.98
CA GLY A 947 -43.03 -9.03 -13.74
C GLY A 947 -43.20 -8.17 -15.00
N GLY A 948 -43.40 -8.80 -16.16
CA GLY A 948 -43.86 -8.24 -17.44
C GLY A 948 -45.39 -8.32 -17.61
N PHE A 949 -45.90 -8.27 -18.84
CA PHE A 949 -47.32 -8.45 -19.15
C PHE A 949 -47.46 -9.65 -20.11
N ALA A 950 -47.74 -10.84 -19.58
CA ALA A 950 -47.69 -12.08 -20.36
C ALA A 950 -48.59 -12.02 -21.61
N GLY A 951 -47.99 -12.03 -22.80
CA GLY A 951 -48.68 -12.05 -24.09
C GLY A 951 -49.37 -10.72 -24.50
N PRO A 952 -50.22 -10.73 -25.55
CA PRO A 952 -50.58 -9.51 -26.26
C PRO A 952 -51.36 -8.49 -25.41
N GLY A 953 -50.82 -7.28 -25.37
CA GLY A 953 -51.39 -5.96 -25.09
C GLY A 953 -52.80 -5.72 -25.61
N ALA A 954 -53.47 -4.67 -25.13
CA ALA A 954 -54.81 -4.33 -25.63
C ALA A 954 -54.81 -3.93 -27.12
N ALA A 955 -53.68 -3.39 -27.60
CA ALA A 955 -53.47 -3.07 -29.01
C ALA A 955 -53.23 -4.34 -29.83
N GLY A 956 -52.37 -5.25 -29.36
CA GLY A 956 -52.13 -6.57 -29.93
C GLY A 956 -53.38 -7.43 -30.00
N GLU A 957 -54.19 -7.50 -28.94
CA GLU A 957 -55.50 -8.18 -28.95
C GLU A 957 -56.42 -7.63 -30.04
N SER A 958 -56.46 -6.31 -30.21
CA SER A 958 -57.27 -5.68 -31.27
C SER A 958 -56.73 -5.98 -32.67
N ALA A 959 -55.41 -6.05 -32.82
CA ALA A 959 -54.75 -6.34 -34.09
C ALA A 959 -54.94 -7.81 -34.48
N LEU A 960 -54.69 -8.74 -33.56
CA LEU A 960 -54.92 -10.17 -33.72
C LEU A 960 -56.39 -10.50 -33.99
N GLY A 961 -57.32 -9.82 -33.30
CA GLY A 961 -58.75 -9.96 -33.58
C GLY A 961 -59.09 -9.58 -35.03
N SER A 962 -58.58 -8.44 -35.50
CA SER A 962 -58.78 -8.00 -36.88
C SER A 962 -58.15 -8.95 -37.91
N TYR A 963 -56.98 -9.52 -37.58
CA TYR A 963 -56.28 -10.51 -38.40
C TYR A 963 -57.05 -11.83 -38.51
N LEU A 964 -57.58 -12.33 -37.39
CA LEU A 964 -58.41 -13.55 -37.37
C LEU A 964 -59.76 -13.35 -38.07
N ASP A 965 -60.42 -12.21 -37.88
CA ASP A 965 -61.64 -11.83 -38.59
C ASP A 965 -61.44 -11.79 -40.12
N ALA A 966 -60.21 -11.48 -40.56
CA ALA A 966 -59.81 -11.50 -41.98
C ALA A 966 -59.44 -12.90 -42.51
N GLY A 967 -59.51 -13.94 -41.67
CA GLY A 967 -59.21 -15.33 -42.03
C GLY A 967 -57.77 -15.77 -41.78
N GLY A 968 -57.00 -14.97 -41.02
CA GLY A 968 -55.67 -15.33 -40.54
C GLY A 968 -55.65 -16.58 -39.66
N CYS A 969 -54.46 -17.12 -39.42
CA CYS A 969 -54.23 -18.28 -38.56
C CYS A 969 -53.31 -17.90 -37.40
N LEU A 970 -53.68 -18.25 -36.15
CA LEU A 970 -52.94 -17.90 -34.93
C LEU A 970 -52.69 -19.12 -34.04
N LEU A 971 -51.43 -19.39 -33.72
CA LEU A 971 -51.03 -20.21 -32.58
C LEU A 971 -50.51 -19.26 -31.49
N LEU A 972 -51.08 -19.32 -30.29
CA LEU A 972 -50.63 -18.51 -29.16
C LEU A 972 -50.36 -19.41 -27.95
N SER A 973 -49.18 -19.27 -27.34
CA SER A 973 -48.79 -20.02 -26.14
C SER A 973 -48.30 -19.08 -25.05
N SER A 974 -48.86 -19.22 -23.85
CA SER A 974 -48.47 -18.43 -22.68
C SER A 974 -48.86 -19.17 -21.41
N GLN A 975 -48.07 -19.00 -20.34
CA GLN A 975 -48.33 -19.63 -19.05
C GLN A 975 -49.20 -18.77 -18.11
N ASP A 976 -49.13 -17.44 -18.23
CA ASP A 976 -49.74 -16.53 -17.24
C ASP A 976 -50.59 -15.40 -17.85
N TYR A 977 -50.82 -15.42 -19.17
CA TYR A 977 -51.62 -14.40 -19.88
C TYR A 977 -53.01 -14.19 -19.27
N PHE A 978 -53.65 -15.25 -18.75
CA PHE A 978 -54.94 -15.13 -18.06
C PHE A 978 -54.86 -14.46 -16.70
N TYR A 979 -53.78 -14.69 -15.95
CA TYR A 979 -53.57 -14.07 -14.65
C TYR A 979 -53.39 -12.55 -14.81
N ASP A 980 -52.56 -12.14 -15.77
CA ASP A 980 -52.22 -10.75 -15.98
C ASP A 980 -53.36 -9.92 -16.57
N ARG A 981 -54.13 -10.51 -17.50
CA ARG A 981 -55.11 -9.76 -18.31
C ARG A 981 -56.55 -10.04 -17.93
N GLY A 982 -56.77 -11.12 -17.17
CA GLY A 982 -58.10 -11.60 -16.86
C GLY A 982 -58.89 -11.99 -18.11
N ASN A 983 -60.19 -12.24 -17.95
CA ASN A 983 -61.02 -12.74 -19.04
C ASN A 983 -61.42 -11.64 -20.05
N THR A 984 -60.60 -11.42 -21.08
CA THR A 984 -60.82 -10.37 -22.09
C THR A 984 -61.84 -10.76 -23.16
N ALA A 985 -62.32 -9.77 -23.92
CA ALA A 985 -63.20 -10.03 -25.06
C ALA A 985 -62.50 -10.87 -26.15
N PHE A 986 -61.19 -10.66 -26.35
CA PHE A 986 -60.40 -11.43 -27.31
C PHE A 986 -60.30 -12.90 -26.90
N MET A 987 -59.97 -13.19 -25.64
CA MET A 987 -59.92 -14.55 -25.10
C MET A 987 -61.25 -15.28 -25.27
N THR A 988 -62.38 -14.63 -24.97
CA THR A 988 -63.71 -15.26 -25.09
C THR A 988 -64.18 -15.44 -26.53
N THR A 989 -63.88 -14.52 -27.44
CA THR A 989 -64.45 -14.52 -28.80
C THR A 989 -63.53 -15.13 -29.86
N HIS A 990 -62.23 -14.89 -29.75
CA HIS A 990 -61.24 -15.30 -30.74
C HIS A 990 -60.43 -16.51 -30.30
N LEU A 991 -60.07 -16.64 -29.02
CA LEU A 991 -59.49 -17.89 -28.49
C LEU A 991 -60.58 -18.89 -28.04
N GLY A 992 -61.78 -18.38 -27.71
CA GLY A 992 -62.96 -19.16 -27.35
C GLY A 992 -62.87 -19.82 -25.98
N LEU A 993 -62.33 -19.10 -25.00
CA LEU A 993 -62.10 -19.55 -23.63
C LEU A 993 -63.13 -18.93 -22.68
N LEU A 994 -63.70 -19.74 -21.76
CA LEU A 994 -64.62 -19.26 -20.72
C LEU A 994 -63.88 -18.78 -19.48
N THR A 995 -62.98 -19.62 -18.97
CA THR A 995 -62.16 -19.38 -17.78
C THR A 995 -60.86 -20.16 -17.90
N ALA A 996 -59.82 -19.68 -17.23
CA ALA A 996 -58.60 -20.42 -16.97
C ALA A 996 -58.36 -20.47 -15.45
N THR A 997 -57.66 -21.50 -15.00
CA THR A 997 -57.24 -21.65 -13.61
C THR A 997 -55.78 -22.08 -13.61
N SER A 998 -54.91 -21.37 -12.90
CA SER A 998 -53.50 -21.77 -12.79
C SER A 998 -53.34 -23.21 -12.28
N ASP A 999 -52.54 -23.99 -13.00
CA ASP A 999 -52.10 -25.37 -12.77
C ASP A 999 -50.56 -25.46 -12.87
N VAL A 1000 -49.90 -24.95 -11.82
CA VAL A 1000 -48.44 -25.02 -11.65
C VAL A 1000 -47.89 -26.45 -11.49
N GLU A 1001 -48.75 -27.48 -11.47
CA GLU A 1001 -48.37 -28.90 -11.40
C GLU A 1001 -48.45 -29.60 -12.76
N GLN A 1002 -48.75 -28.87 -13.84
CA GLN A 1002 -48.91 -29.44 -15.18
C GLN A 1002 -47.57 -29.96 -15.73
N VAL A 1003 -47.35 -31.28 -15.73
CA VAL A 1003 -46.11 -31.91 -16.23
C VAL A 1003 -46.32 -32.85 -17.42
N THR A 1004 -47.58 -33.02 -17.84
CA THR A 1004 -47.95 -33.89 -18.97
C THR A 1004 -49.19 -33.36 -19.66
N VAL A 1005 -49.27 -33.55 -20.98
CA VAL A 1005 -50.44 -33.23 -21.79
C VAL A 1005 -50.78 -34.36 -22.76
N GLY A 1006 -52.07 -34.55 -23.05
CA GLY A 1006 -52.54 -35.58 -23.97
C GLY A 1006 -53.27 -34.98 -25.16
N GLY A 1007 -52.89 -35.36 -26.39
CA GLY A 1007 -53.53 -34.90 -27.62
C GLY A 1007 -55.05 -35.15 -27.61
N ALA A 1008 -55.83 -34.12 -27.92
CA ALA A 1008 -57.28 -34.16 -27.88
C ALA A 1008 -57.92 -33.32 -29.01
N GLY A 1009 -59.24 -33.44 -29.13
CA GLY A 1009 -60.00 -32.69 -30.11
C GLY A 1009 -59.77 -33.14 -31.56
N SER A 1010 -60.16 -32.29 -32.50
CA SER A 1010 -60.26 -32.61 -33.92
C SER A 1010 -58.95 -32.45 -34.72
N ILE A 1011 -58.02 -31.63 -34.24
CA ILE A 1011 -56.71 -31.40 -34.88
C ILE A 1011 -55.62 -32.20 -34.19
N PHE A 1012 -55.54 -32.15 -32.85
CA PHE A 1012 -54.45 -32.76 -32.10
C PHE A 1012 -54.79 -34.17 -31.55
N GLY A 1013 -56.01 -34.68 -31.77
CA GLY A 1013 -56.48 -35.94 -31.17
C GLY A 1013 -55.79 -37.22 -31.64
N THR A 1014 -54.97 -37.15 -32.69
CA THR A 1014 -54.10 -38.27 -33.12
C THR A 1014 -52.73 -38.22 -32.47
N LEU A 1015 -52.39 -37.13 -31.79
CA LEU A 1015 -51.13 -36.98 -31.07
C LEU A 1015 -51.18 -37.74 -29.74
N GLY A 1016 -50.00 -38.15 -29.27
CA GLY A 1016 -49.84 -38.96 -28.07
C GLY A 1016 -49.95 -38.16 -26.77
N ASN A 1017 -49.50 -38.78 -25.68
CA ASN A 1017 -49.23 -38.07 -24.43
C ASN A 1017 -47.77 -37.60 -24.46
N TYR A 1018 -47.55 -36.32 -24.17
CA TYR A 1018 -46.24 -35.71 -24.09
C TYR A 1018 -45.91 -35.33 -22.65
N SER A 1019 -44.62 -35.43 -22.30
CA SER A 1019 -44.09 -34.88 -21.05
C SER A 1019 -43.72 -33.43 -21.29
N LEU A 1020 -43.94 -32.58 -20.29
CA LEU A 1020 -43.52 -31.19 -20.31
C LEU A 1020 -42.31 -31.03 -19.40
N ASP A 1021 -41.21 -30.56 -19.97
CA ASP A 1021 -39.98 -30.22 -19.27
C ASP A 1021 -39.77 -28.72 -19.37
N TYR A 1022 -39.96 -28.01 -18.25
CA TYR A 1022 -39.94 -26.55 -18.25
C TYR A 1022 -38.50 -26.08 -18.12
N PRO A 1023 -38.00 -25.24 -19.04
CA PRO A 1023 -36.69 -24.61 -18.88
C PRO A 1023 -36.67 -23.57 -17.74
N PHE A 1024 -37.83 -23.30 -17.14
CA PHE A 1024 -38.10 -22.19 -16.23
C PHE A 1024 -39.29 -22.51 -15.31
N SER A 1025 -39.77 -21.53 -14.54
CA SER A 1025 -40.83 -21.78 -13.55
C SER A 1025 -42.16 -22.15 -14.21
N ASN A 1026 -42.82 -23.20 -13.73
CA ASN A 1026 -44.11 -23.62 -14.29
C ASN A 1026 -45.27 -22.81 -13.68
N TYR A 1027 -45.86 -21.93 -14.49
CA TYR A 1027 -47.05 -21.14 -14.18
C TYR A 1027 -48.28 -21.52 -15.00
N SER A 1028 -48.23 -22.64 -15.73
CA SER A 1028 -49.26 -23.05 -16.70
C SER A 1028 -50.70 -22.94 -16.22
N ASP A 1029 -51.62 -22.75 -17.15
CA ASP A 1029 -53.06 -22.61 -16.96
C ASP A 1029 -53.85 -23.84 -17.44
N ASP A 1030 -54.78 -24.31 -16.60
CA ASP A 1030 -55.81 -25.27 -16.98
C ASP A 1030 -57.04 -24.53 -17.56
N LEU A 1031 -57.34 -24.82 -18.82
CA LEU A 1031 -58.29 -24.05 -19.62
C LEU A 1031 -59.68 -24.70 -19.68
N VAL A 1032 -60.70 -23.86 -19.59
CA VAL A 1032 -62.09 -24.24 -19.82
C VAL A 1032 -62.57 -23.55 -21.10
N PRO A 1033 -62.68 -24.26 -22.24
CA PRO A 1033 -63.18 -23.69 -23.48
C PRO A 1033 -64.70 -23.43 -23.43
N GLU A 1034 -65.19 -22.44 -24.19
CA GLU A 1034 -66.62 -22.26 -24.46
C GLU A 1034 -67.11 -23.40 -25.35
N PRO A 1035 -67.97 -24.33 -24.85
CA PRO A 1035 -68.33 -25.54 -25.59
C PRO A 1035 -69.04 -25.29 -26.92
N ALA A 1036 -69.65 -24.11 -27.11
CA ALA A 1036 -70.30 -23.74 -28.36
C ALA A 1036 -69.31 -23.32 -29.47
N THR A 1037 -68.14 -22.78 -29.10
CA THR A 1037 -67.19 -22.16 -30.05
C THR A 1037 -65.82 -22.82 -30.07
N SER A 1038 -65.45 -23.58 -29.03
CA SER A 1038 -64.12 -24.20 -28.91
C SER A 1038 -64.18 -25.61 -28.35
N GLU A 1039 -63.07 -26.34 -28.47
CA GLU A 1039 -62.84 -27.61 -27.78
C GLU A 1039 -61.48 -27.66 -27.10
N ILE A 1040 -61.31 -28.66 -26.24
CA ILE A 1040 -60.00 -29.03 -25.69
C ILE A 1040 -59.14 -29.62 -26.81
N ALA A 1041 -57.96 -29.03 -27.01
CA ALA A 1041 -56.91 -29.45 -27.94
C ALA A 1041 -55.88 -30.36 -27.26
N PHE A 1042 -55.58 -30.10 -25.98
CA PHE A 1042 -54.76 -30.98 -25.15
C PHE A 1042 -55.41 -31.13 -23.77
N THR A 1043 -55.52 -32.35 -23.26
CA THR A 1043 -55.95 -32.58 -21.87
C THR A 1043 -54.81 -32.24 -20.91
N GLY A 1044 -55.12 -31.60 -19.77
CA GLY A 1044 -54.15 -31.35 -18.70
C GLY A 1044 -53.82 -32.59 -17.86
N ASN A 1045 -53.08 -32.41 -16.77
CA ASN A 1045 -52.82 -33.49 -15.81
C ASN A 1045 -54.13 -33.91 -15.10
N ALA A 1046 -54.21 -35.12 -14.54
CA ALA A 1046 -55.48 -35.67 -14.02
C ALA A 1046 -56.03 -34.98 -12.75
N SER A 1047 -55.35 -33.94 -12.24
CA SER A 1047 -55.59 -33.33 -10.92
C SER A 1047 -56.68 -32.26 -10.94
N VAL A 1048 -56.89 -31.58 -12.08
CA VAL A 1048 -57.83 -30.45 -12.24
C VAL A 1048 -58.75 -30.68 -13.45
N PRO A 1049 -60.07 -30.40 -13.38
CA PRO A 1049 -60.97 -30.59 -14.52
C PRO A 1049 -60.86 -29.47 -15.57
N GLY A 1050 -60.01 -29.67 -16.59
CA GLY A 1050 -59.85 -28.78 -17.75
C GLY A 1050 -58.91 -29.36 -18.82
N GLY A 1051 -58.39 -28.50 -19.71
CA GLY A 1051 -57.40 -28.87 -20.72
C GLY A 1051 -56.24 -27.90 -20.81
N GLY A 1052 -55.03 -28.38 -21.04
CA GLY A 1052 -53.84 -27.53 -21.22
C GLY A 1052 -53.82 -26.71 -22.51
N ALA A 1053 -54.65 -27.06 -23.51
CA ALA A 1053 -54.81 -26.24 -24.71
C ALA A 1053 -56.26 -26.28 -25.21
N ALA A 1054 -56.68 -25.22 -25.88
CA ALA A 1054 -57.98 -25.13 -26.55
C ALA A 1054 -57.83 -24.65 -28.00
N ILE A 1055 -58.75 -25.09 -28.86
CA ILE A 1055 -58.82 -24.67 -30.25
C ILE A 1055 -60.21 -24.13 -30.60
N ASN A 1056 -60.25 -22.99 -31.29
CA ASN A 1056 -61.49 -22.38 -31.75
C ASN A 1056 -62.02 -23.09 -33.01
N LYS A 1057 -63.29 -23.48 -32.94
CA LYS A 1057 -64.04 -24.19 -33.99
C LYS A 1057 -65.02 -23.31 -34.75
N THR A 1058 -65.16 -22.05 -34.36
CA THR A 1058 -66.05 -21.12 -35.05
C THR A 1058 -65.65 -21.01 -36.51
N ASP A 1059 -66.60 -21.19 -37.43
CA ASP A 1059 -66.34 -21.10 -38.86
C ASP A 1059 -65.72 -19.73 -39.20
N GLY A 1060 -64.50 -19.75 -39.72
CA GLY A 1060 -63.74 -18.56 -40.10
C GLY A 1060 -62.64 -18.13 -39.12
N ILE A 1061 -62.67 -18.58 -37.86
CA ILE A 1061 -61.62 -18.27 -36.87
C ILE A 1061 -60.69 -19.48 -36.74
N LYS A 1062 -59.40 -19.28 -37.01
CA LYS A 1062 -58.36 -20.31 -36.91
C LYS A 1062 -57.37 -19.94 -35.81
N SER A 1063 -57.70 -20.30 -34.57
CA SER A 1063 -56.83 -20.04 -33.41
C SER A 1063 -56.70 -21.26 -32.51
N ALA A 1064 -55.50 -21.45 -31.97
CA ALA A 1064 -55.22 -22.36 -30.87
C ALA A 1064 -54.51 -21.60 -29.74
N TYR A 1065 -54.95 -21.80 -28.51
CA TYR A 1065 -54.31 -21.28 -27.31
C TYR A 1065 -53.79 -22.42 -26.45
N PHE A 1066 -52.52 -22.34 -26.10
CA PHE A 1066 -51.84 -23.24 -25.18
C PHE A 1066 -51.63 -22.49 -23.86
N GLY A 1067 -52.22 -23.00 -22.78
CA GLY A 1067 -52.04 -22.45 -21.43
C GLY A 1067 -50.71 -22.88 -20.80
N TYR A 1068 -49.88 -23.60 -21.55
CA TYR A 1068 -48.53 -24.01 -21.18
C TYR A 1068 -47.60 -23.60 -22.33
N PRO A 1069 -46.29 -23.45 -22.07
CA PRO A 1069 -45.32 -23.02 -23.06
C PRO A 1069 -45.12 -24.16 -24.07
N VAL A 1070 -45.21 -23.89 -25.37
CA VAL A 1070 -44.98 -24.94 -26.38
C VAL A 1070 -43.51 -25.37 -26.40
N GLU A 1071 -42.61 -24.54 -25.90
CA GLU A 1071 -41.19 -24.82 -25.72
C GLU A 1071 -40.86 -25.80 -24.59
N ALA A 1072 -41.79 -26.10 -23.66
CA ALA A 1072 -41.60 -27.20 -22.70
C ALA A 1072 -41.74 -28.59 -23.34
N LEU A 1073 -42.13 -28.66 -24.62
CA LEU A 1073 -42.05 -29.89 -25.41
C LEU A 1073 -40.64 -30.03 -25.99
N GLY A 1074 -40.11 -31.25 -25.95
CA GLY A 1074 -38.88 -31.58 -26.69
C GLY A 1074 -39.04 -31.27 -28.19
N LEU A 1075 -37.92 -30.96 -28.86
CA LEU A 1075 -37.93 -30.45 -30.24
C LEU A 1075 -38.79 -31.28 -31.21
N VAL A 1076 -38.70 -32.61 -31.14
CA VAL A 1076 -39.49 -33.52 -32.00
C VAL A 1076 -40.99 -33.38 -31.74
N ASP A 1077 -41.40 -33.41 -30.48
CA ASP A 1077 -42.81 -33.31 -30.07
C ASP A 1077 -43.39 -31.93 -30.40
N ARG A 1078 -42.61 -30.87 -30.14
CA ARG A 1078 -42.95 -29.50 -30.56
C ARG A 1078 -43.14 -29.38 -32.06
N THR A 1079 -42.22 -29.95 -32.84
CA THR A 1079 -42.30 -29.96 -34.31
C THR A 1079 -43.60 -30.61 -34.78
N GLN A 1080 -44.00 -31.74 -34.17
CA GLN A 1080 -45.28 -32.41 -34.48
C GLN A 1080 -46.50 -31.55 -34.12
N VAL A 1081 -46.48 -30.87 -32.97
CA VAL A 1081 -47.57 -29.98 -32.55
C VAL A 1081 -47.71 -28.80 -33.49
N MET A 1082 -46.60 -28.14 -33.84
CA MET A 1082 -46.60 -27.02 -34.79
C MET A 1082 -47.01 -27.47 -36.19
N ALA A 1083 -46.56 -28.64 -36.65
CA ALA A 1083 -46.98 -29.22 -37.94
C ALA A 1083 -48.50 -29.44 -38.01
N ALA A 1084 -49.08 -30.09 -37.00
CA ALA A 1084 -50.51 -30.39 -36.96
C ALA A 1084 -51.36 -29.09 -37.04
N PHE A 1085 -50.89 -28.00 -36.44
CA PHE A 1085 -51.60 -26.72 -36.55
C PHE A 1085 -51.33 -26.01 -37.88
N LEU A 1086 -50.05 -25.80 -38.23
CA LEU A 1086 -49.65 -24.99 -39.38
C LEU A 1086 -49.97 -25.66 -40.73
N LEU A 1087 -49.80 -26.98 -40.84
CA LEU A 1087 -50.11 -27.72 -42.06
C LEU A 1087 -51.60 -28.06 -42.13
N ASP A 1088 -52.15 -28.71 -41.11
CA ASP A 1088 -53.51 -29.26 -41.22
C ASP A 1088 -54.62 -28.22 -40.95
N ARG A 1089 -54.38 -27.24 -40.06
CA ARG A 1089 -55.36 -26.19 -39.75
C ARG A 1089 -55.12 -24.91 -40.55
N CYS A 1090 -53.88 -24.46 -40.70
CA CYS A 1090 -53.56 -23.25 -41.46
C CYS A 1090 -53.44 -23.50 -42.97
N GLY A 1091 -53.03 -24.70 -43.40
CA GLY A 1091 -52.97 -25.11 -44.82
C GLY A 1091 -51.66 -24.77 -45.54
N LEU A 1092 -50.52 -24.76 -44.82
CA LEU A 1092 -49.19 -24.49 -45.40
C LEU A 1092 -48.59 -25.75 -46.09
N VAL A 1093 -47.56 -25.60 -46.94
CA VAL A 1093 -46.90 -26.70 -47.73
C VAL A 1093 -45.37 -26.66 -47.50
N ALA A 1094 -44.74 -27.81 -47.23
CA ALA A 1094 -43.29 -27.96 -46.95
C ALA A 1094 -42.42 -28.22 -48.22
N PRO A 1095 -41.12 -27.86 -48.24
CA PRO A 1095 -40.18 -28.02 -49.36
C PRO A 1095 -39.49 -29.41 -49.51
N ASP A 1096 -38.88 -29.63 -50.69
CA ASP A 1096 -38.02 -30.75 -51.15
C ASP A 1096 -36.91 -30.11 -52.03
N SER A 1097 -35.71 -30.01 -51.49
CA SER A 1097 -34.63 -29.12 -51.94
C SER A 1097 -33.72 -29.76 -52.96
N ASP A 1098 -33.52 -31.08 -52.94
CA ASP A 1098 -32.67 -31.79 -53.90
C ASP A 1098 -33.45 -32.60 -54.96
N SER A 1099 -34.79 -32.61 -54.85
CA SER A 1099 -35.72 -33.23 -55.79
C SER A 1099 -35.57 -34.74 -55.94
N ASP A 1100 -35.09 -35.42 -54.89
CA ASP A 1100 -34.91 -36.86 -54.90
C ASP A 1100 -36.22 -37.65 -54.61
N GLY A 1101 -37.26 -36.93 -54.18
CA GLY A 1101 -38.61 -37.42 -53.91
C GLY A 1101 -38.92 -37.61 -52.42
N ILE A 1102 -37.97 -37.30 -51.54
CA ILE A 1102 -38.15 -37.19 -50.09
C ILE A 1102 -38.25 -35.69 -49.73
N LEU A 1103 -39.17 -35.32 -48.84
CA LEU A 1103 -39.26 -33.92 -48.39
C LEU A 1103 -38.07 -33.62 -47.48
N ASP A 1104 -37.57 -32.37 -47.43
CA ASP A 1104 -36.40 -31.98 -46.63
C ASP A 1104 -36.49 -32.45 -45.16
N ILE A 1105 -37.72 -32.52 -44.64
CA ILE A 1105 -38.04 -32.91 -43.26
C ILE A 1105 -37.96 -34.44 -43.01
N GLN A 1106 -37.83 -35.22 -44.07
CA GLN A 1106 -37.76 -36.68 -44.10
C GLN A 1106 -36.47 -37.16 -44.76
N ASP A 1107 -35.64 -36.22 -45.22
CA ASP A 1107 -34.45 -36.46 -46.02
C ASP A 1107 -33.21 -36.40 -45.11
N ASN A 1108 -32.47 -37.49 -45.00
CA ASN A 1108 -31.21 -37.55 -44.26
C ASN A 1108 -30.01 -36.99 -45.05
N CYS A 1109 -30.21 -36.56 -46.30
CA CYS A 1109 -29.30 -35.69 -47.03
C CYS A 1109 -30.08 -34.63 -47.85
N PRO A 1110 -30.69 -33.61 -47.21
CA PRO A 1110 -31.63 -32.66 -47.85
C PRO A 1110 -31.14 -31.89 -49.09
N PHE A 1111 -29.84 -31.94 -49.36
CA PHE A 1111 -29.18 -31.25 -50.46
C PHE A 1111 -28.43 -32.20 -51.41
N THR A 1112 -28.42 -33.50 -51.14
CA THR A 1112 -27.66 -34.51 -51.88
C THR A 1112 -28.52 -35.74 -52.14
N ALA A 1113 -29.09 -35.80 -53.35
CA ALA A 1113 -30.06 -36.82 -53.74
C ALA A 1113 -29.64 -38.24 -53.34
N ASN A 1114 -30.34 -38.80 -52.35
CA ASN A 1114 -30.22 -40.17 -51.89
C ASN A 1114 -31.61 -40.78 -51.64
N PRO A 1115 -32.36 -41.14 -52.71
CA PRO A 1115 -33.71 -41.68 -52.56
C PRO A 1115 -33.82 -42.97 -51.74
N GLY A 1116 -32.68 -43.62 -51.46
CA GLY A 1116 -32.55 -44.82 -50.64
C GLY A 1116 -32.42 -44.56 -49.13
N GLN A 1117 -32.06 -43.33 -48.73
CA GLN A 1117 -31.97 -42.85 -47.35
C GLN A 1117 -31.12 -43.79 -46.46
N GLU A 1118 -30.09 -44.42 -47.04
CA GLU A 1118 -29.20 -45.29 -46.28
C GLU A 1118 -28.36 -44.47 -45.29
N ASP A 1119 -28.37 -44.88 -44.02
CA ASP A 1119 -27.65 -44.31 -42.88
C ASP A 1119 -27.12 -45.52 -42.07
N GLN A 1120 -25.81 -45.69 -42.03
CA GLN A 1120 -25.15 -46.93 -41.59
C GLN A 1120 -24.80 -46.92 -40.11
N ASP A 1121 -24.45 -45.78 -39.53
CA ASP A 1121 -24.09 -45.59 -38.14
C ASP A 1121 -25.24 -45.01 -37.28
N LEU A 1122 -26.33 -44.59 -37.92
CA LEU A 1122 -27.59 -44.13 -37.34
C LEU A 1122 -27.50 -42.75 -36.66
N ASP A 1123 -26.61 -41.90 -37.17
CA ASP A 1123 -26.37 -40.54 -36.69
C ASP A 1123 -27.42 -39.53 -37.23
N GLY A 1124 -28.21 -39.95 -38.21
CA GLY A 1124 -29.26 -39.16 -38.85
C GLY A 1124 -28.85 -38.51 -40.17
N LEU A 1125 -27.62 -38.72 -40.63
CA LEU A 1125 -27.12 -38.32 -41.94
C LEU A 1125 -27.00 -39.51 -42.87
N GLY A 1126 -27.32 -39.28 -44.14
CA GLY A 1126 -27.24 -40.34 -45.13
C GLY A 1126 -25.78 -40.62 -45.52
N ASN A 1127 -25.48 -41.88 -45.79
CA ASN A 1127 -24.16 -42.38 -46.20
C ASN A 1127 -23.50 -41.61 -47.37
N VAL A 1128 -24.25 -40.83 -48.14
CA VAL A 1128 -23.72 -40.03 -49.27
C VAL A 1128 -23.27 -38.63 -48.87
N CYS A 1129 -23.74 -38.12 -47.74
CA CYS A 1129 -23.42 -36.80 -47.21
C CYS A 1129 -22.70 -36.87 -45.86
N ASP A 1130 -22.46 -38.08 -45.36
CA ASP A 1130 -21.79 -38.37 -44.10
C ASP A 1130 -20.26 -38.51 -44.26
N ASN A 1131 -19.47 -37.77 -43.47
CA ASN A 1131 -18.02 -37.80 -43.45
C ASN A 1131 -17.40 -38.89 -42.54
N CYS A 1132 -18.21 -39.66 -41.81
CA CYS A 1132 -17.82 -40.85 -41.06
C CYS A 1132 -18.89 -41.98 -41.08
N ILE A 1133 -19.12 -42.62 -42.24
CA ILE A 1133 -20.16 -43.67 -42.50
C ILE A 1133 -20.26 -44.81 -41.45
N GLU A 1134 -19.22 -45.03 -40.64
CA GLU A 1134 -19.21 -46.10 -39.62
C GLU A 1134 -19.22 -45.60 -38.17
N VAL A 1135 -19.19 -44.29 -37.93
CA VAL A 1135 -18.99 -43.67 -36.61
C VAL A 1135 -19.93 -42.48 -36.43
N ASP A 1136 -20.94 -42.68 -35.57
CA ASP A 1136 -21.98 -41.70 -35.22
C ASP A 1136 -21.41 -40.31 -34.91
N ASN A 1137 -21.54 -39.39 -35.89
CA ASN A 1137 -21.05 -38.01 -35.80
C ASN A 1137 -22.02 -36.99 -36.45
N PRO A 1138 -23.19 -36.74 -35.83
CA PRO A 1138 -24.24 -35.92 -36.43
C PRO A 1138 -23.84 -34.46 -36.72
N ASP A 1139 -22.77 -33.98 -36.09
CA ASP A 1139 -22.21 -32.64 -36.24
C ASP A 1139 -21.27 -32.50 -37.45
N GLN A 1140 -20.86 -33.64 -38.05
CA GLN A 1140 -19.98 -33.74 -39.21
C GLN A 1140 -18.68 -32.97 -39.03
N CYS A 1141 -18.16 -32.94 -37.81
CA CYS A 1141 -16.97 -32.15 -37.52
C CYS A 1141 -15.75 -32.67 -38.30
N ASP A 1142 -15.13 -31.80 -39.08
CA ASP A 1142 -13.93 -32.04 -39.90
C ASP A 1142 -13.05 -30.78 -39.80
N THR A 1143 -12.09 -30.80 -38.88
CA THR A 1143 -11.33 -29.59 -38.51
C THR A 1143 -10.16 -29.33 -39.47
N ASN A 1144 -9.57 -30.39 -40.03
CA ASN A 1144 -8.48 -30.27 -41.00
C ASN A 1144 -8.99 -30.10 -42.46
N GLY A 1145 -10.29 -30.29 -42.70
CA GLY A 1145 -10.99 -30.04 -43.96
C GLY A 1145 -10.66 -31.05 -45.06
N ASP A 1146 -10.28 -32.27 -44.69
CA ASP A 1146 -9.84 -33.28 -45.63
C ASP A 1146 -10.93 -34.26 -46.08
N LYS A 1147 -12.17 -34.02 -45.63
CA LYS A 1147 -13.41 -34.74 -45.89
C LYS A 1147 -13.64 -36.00 -45.07
N PHE A 1148 -12.74 -36.32 -44.14
CA PHE A 1148 -12.99 -37.33 -43.13
C PHE A 1148 -13.34 -36.62 -41.82
N GLY A 1149 -14.37 -37.11 -41.11
CA GLY A 1149 -14.74 -36.51 -39.84
C GLY A 1149 -13.73 -36.86 -38.74
N ASN A 1150 -13.51 -35.93 -37.80
CA ASN A 1150 -12.55 -36.05 -36.70
C ASN A 1150 -12.72 -37.35 -35.87
N LEU A 1151 -13.96 -37.85 -35.74
CA LEU A 1151 -14.26 -39.08 -34.99
C LEU A 1151 -13.84 -40.38 -35.69
N CYS A 1152 -13.66 -40.35 -37.02
CA CYS A 1152 -13.13 -41.46 -37.81
C CYS A 1152 -11.77 -41.15 -38.45
N ASP A 1153 -11.21 -39.97 -38.16
CA ASP A 1153 -9.91 -39.53 -38.63
C ASP A 1153 -9.11 -38.77 -37.55
N ALA A 1154 -8.12 -39.46 -36.98
CA ALA A 1154 -7.12 -38.88 -36.08
C ALA A 1154 -5.73 -38.76 -36.73
N ASP A 1155 -5.65 -38.79 -38.05
CA ASP A 1155 -4.41 -38.67 -38.84
C ASP A 1155 -4.04 -37.20 -39.01
N LEU A 1156 -3.56 -36.59 -37.92
CA LEU A 1156 -3.32 -35.14 -37.80
C LEU A 1156 -2.29 -34.56 -38.78
N ASP A 1157 -1.48 -35.38 -39.44
CA ASP A 1157 -0.56 -34.95 -40.50
C ASP A 1157 -0.99 -35.41 -41.92
N ASN A 1158 -2.17 -36.01 -42.03
CA ASN A 1158 -2.84 -36.53 -43.22
C ASN A 1158 -1.93 -37.43 -44.07
N ASN A 1159 -1.10 -38.26 -43.43
CA ASN A 1159 -0.18 -39.18 -44.10
C ASN A 1159 -0.84 -40.50 -44.54
N GLY A 1160 -2.11 -40.69 -44.21
CA GLY A 1160 -2.97 -41.85 -44.44
C GLY A 1160 -2.97 -42.90 -43.32
N ILE A 1161 -2.39 -42.63 -42.14
CA ILE A 1161 -2.38 -43.58 -41.01
C ILE A 1161 -2.07 -42.90 -39.66
N VAL A 1162 -2.98 -43.09 -38.70
CA VAL A 1162 -2.79 -42.64 -37.31
C VAL A 1162 -1.62 -43.37 -36.65
N ASN A 1163 -0.59 -42.65 -36.24
CA ASN A 1163 0.64 -43.22 -35.72
C ASN A 1163 1.33 -42.31 -34.66
N SER A 1164 2.60 -42.59 -34.37
CA SER A 1164 3.34 -41.86 -33.33
C SER A 1164 3.63 -40.39 -33.66
N PHE A 1165 3.55 -40.01 -34.94
CA PHE A 1165 3.68 -38.61 -35.37
C PHE A 1165 2.42 -37.82 -34.97
N ASP A 1166 1.24 -38.39 -35.18
CA ASP A 1166 -0.05 -37.82 -34.77
C ASP A 1166 -0.14 -37.71 -33.25
N LEU A 1167 0.33 -38.74 -32.51
CA LEU A 1167 0.45 -38.67 -31.05
C LEU A 1167 1.46 -37.60 -30.58
N GLY A 1168 2.44 -37.27 -31.43
CA GLY A 1168 3.34 -36.14 -31.19
C GLY A 1168 2.60 -34.81 -31.28
N ILE A 1169 1.83 -34.63 -32.35
CA ILE A 1169 1.00 -33.44 -32.59
C ILE A 1169 -0.03 -33.28 -31.46
N MET A 1170 -0.80 -34.32 -31.13
CA MET A 1170 -1.79 -34.27 -30.05
C MET A 1170 -1.19 -33.93 -28.68
N ARG A 1171 0.06 -34.32 -28.39
CA ARG A 1171 0.74 -33.92 -27.15
C ARG A 1171 1.15 -32.46 -27.12
N GLU A 1172 1.50 -31.89 -28.27
CA GLU A 1172 1.83 -30.47 -28.39
C GLU A 1172 0.59 -29.59 -28.25
N GLU A 1173 -0.57 -30.13 -28.61
CA GLU A 1173 -1.85 -29.44 -28.58
C GLU A 1173 -2.66 -29.64 -27.26
N PHE A 1174 -2.28 -30.63 -26.43
CA PHE A 1174 -2.99 -30.94 -25.18
C PHE A 1174 -3.11 -29.74 -24.22
N GLY A 1175 -4.35 -29.38 -23.89
CA GLY A 1175 -4.71 -28.27 -23.00
C GLY A 1175 -4.93 -26.91 -23.70
N LYS A 1176 -4.84 -26.84 -25.03
CA LYS A 1176 -5.16 -25.62 -25.80
C LYS A 1176 -6.68 -25.53 -26.09
N GLN A 1177 -7.16 -24.30 -26.25
CA GLN A 1177 -8.55 -23.97 -26.59
C GLN A 1177 -8.67 -23.41 -28.01
N GLY A 1178 -9.81 -23.65 -28.67
CA GLY A 1178 -10.16 -23.18 -30.01
C GLY A 1178 -10.07 -24.28 -31.07
N LYS A 1179 -10.65 -24.03 -32.27
CA LYS A 1179 -10.68 -24.98 -33.40
C LYS A 1179 -9.27 -25.43 -33.78
N ASN A 1180 -8.96 -26.69 -33.48
CA ASN A 1180 -7.64 -27.30 -33.61
C ASN A 1180 -7.81 -28.69 -34.22
N ASP A 1181 -6.96 -29.10 -35.15
CA ASP A 1181 -7.04 -30.43 -35.76
C ASP A 1181 -6.92 -31.55 -34.70
N ALA A 1182 -6.26 -31.29 -33.57
CA ALA A 1182 -6.15 -32.23 -32.44
C ALA A 1182 -7.37 -32.26 -31.51
N ASP A 1183 -8.37 -31.40 -31.71
CA ASP A 1183 -9.67 -31.41 -31.02
C ASP A 1183 -10.61 -32.33 -31.79
N LEU A 1184 -10.61 -33.61 -31.41
CA LEU A 1184 -11.26 -34.69 -32.12
C LEU A 1184 -12.74 -34.87 -31.74
N ASP A 1185 -13.17 -34.40 -30.56
CA ASP A 1185 -14.59 -34.39 -30.17
C ASP A 1185 -15.26 -33.02 -30.36
N CYS A 1186 -14.51 -32.02 -30.83
CA CYS A 1186 -15.00 -30.70 -31.24
C CYS A 1186 -15.67 -29.92 -30.10
N ASP A 1187 -15.19 -30.15 -28.87
CA ASP A 1187 -15.59 -29.41 -27.68
C ASP A 1187 -14.82 -28.09 -27.48
N GLU A 1188 -13.97 -27.73 -28.46
CA GLU A 1188 -13.04 -26.60 -28.49
C GLU A 1188 -11.86 -26.72 -27.52
N VAL A 1189 -11.61 -27.89 -26.92
CA VAL A 1189 -10.54 -28.09 -25.93
C VAL A 1189 -9.84 -29.44 -26.10
N VAL A 1190 -8.58 -29.43 -26.55
CA VAL A 1190 -7.79 -30.66 -26.65
C VAL A 1190 -7.50 -31.24 -25.26
N ASN A 1191 -8.13 -32.34 -24.91
CA ASN A 1191 -8.15 -32.88 -23.57
C ASN A 1191 -8.07 -34.43 -23.57
N THR A 1192 -8.42 -35.03 -22.44
CA THR A 1192 -8.34 -36.50 -22.28
C THR A 1192 -9.32 -37.28 -23.15
N PHE A 1193 -10.41 -36.66 -23.62
CA PHE A 1193 -11.39 -37.29 -24.51
C PHE A 1193 -10.85 -37.39 -25.94
N ASP A 1194 -10.19 -36.36 -26.47
CA ASP A 1194 -9.48 -36.42 -27.77
C ASP A 1194 -8.37 -37.47 -27.76
N LEU A 1195 -7.61 -37.52 -26.67
CA LEU A 1195 -6.58 -38.53 -26.48
C LEU A 1195 -7.17 -39.94 -26.42
N ALA A 1196 -8.42 -40.10 -26.00
CA ALA A 1196 -9.12 -41.38 -26.04
C ALA A 1196 -9.51 -41.77 -27.47
N ILE A 1197 -10.01 -40.83 -28.27
CA ILE A 1197 -10.37 -41.03 -29.69
C ILE A 1197 -9.13 -41.39 -30.51
N MET A 1198 -8.04 -40.60 -30.42
CA MET A 1198 -6.79 -40.90 -31.11
C MET A 1198 -6.22 -42.27 -30.72
N ARG A 1199 -6.36 -42.65 -29.45
CA ARG A 1199 -5.90 -43.95 -28.97
C ARG A 1199 -6.69 -45.11 -29.57
N GLU A 1200 -7.98 -44.93 -29.82
CA GLU A 1200 -8.85 -45.91 -30.45
C GLU A 1200 -8.49 -46.09 -31.93
N LEU A 1201 -8.21 -44.99 -32.62
CA LEU A 1201 -7.85 -44.98 -34.04
C LEU A 1201 -6.36 -45.27 -34.31
N PHE A 1202 -5.53 -45.42 -33.28
CA PHE A 1202 -4.09 -45.63 -33.45
C PHE A 1202 -3.76 -46.87 -34.31
N GLY A 1203 -3.13 -46.65 -35.45
CA GLY A 1203 -2.76 -47.66 -36.45
C GLY A 1203 -3.83 -47.94 -37.50
N THR A 1204 -4.91 -47.17 -37.54
CA THR A 1204 -5.98 -47.23 -38.55
C THR A 1204 -5.77 -46.14 -39.62
N ALA A 1205 -6.43 -46.29 -40.77
CA ALA A 1205 -6.48 -45.27 -41.82
C ALA A 1205 -7.77 -44.45 -41.66
N PRO A 1206 -7.81 -43.19 -42.16
CA PRO A 1206 -9.01 -42.36 -42.12
C PRO A 1206 -10.25 -43.02 -42.75
N GLY A 1207 -11.42 -42.77 -42.16
CA GLY A 1207 -12.71 -43.12 -42.75
C GLY A 1207 -13.16 -44.58 -42.54
N PRO A 1208 -14.20 -45.02 -43.27
CA PRO A 1208 -14.69 -44.48 -44.56
C PRO A 1208 -15.60 -43.24 -44.47
N SER A 1209 -15.54 -42.38 -45.52
CA SER A 1209 -16.38 -41.18 -45.73
C SER A 1209 -17.21 -41.30 -47.01
N GLY A 1210 -18.42 -40.75 -47.00
CA GLY A 1210 -19.38 -40.74 -48.12
C GLY A 1210 -19.18 -39.61 -49.11
N THR A 1211 -18.35 -38.64 -48.72
CA THR A 1211 -18.10 -37.39 -49.45
C THR A 1211 -16.89 -37.47 -50.43
N ASP A 1212 -16.38 -38.68 -50.65
CA ASP A 1212 -15.16 -39.01 -51.40
C ASP A 1212 -15.35 -39.21 -52.92
#